data_AF-A0AAV9T7B5-F1
#
_entry.id   AF-A0AAV9T7B5-F1
#
_cell.length_a   1.000
_cell.length_b   1.000
_cell.length_c   1.000
_cell.angle_alpha   90.00
_cell.angle_beta   90.00
_cell.angle_gamma   90.00
#
_symmetry.space_group_name_H-M   'P 1'
#
loop_
_entity.id
_entity.type
_entity.pdbx_description
1 polymer ?
#
loop_
_entity_poly.entity_id
_entity_poly.type
_entity_poly.pdbx_seq_one_letter_code
_entity_poly.pdbx_strand_id
1 'polypeptide(L)'
;MPLSAPPEPRFIQSPSLPQDYLSVAETPEVRVQDALEHAIGDAPLRESYTQEECSGFFCGPTALAYLLLRIHAVYPEMKISGRSLQQWAASYMGAKRTGGDRAPCGLACESAAYCAVETMLDETKAPRFREVLERLVDGGEHPHEILFGFAGILYMIRAVESWRPESVSLLATVKGRIIEKMLGAGPGWTWRGKRYTGAVHGDIGILTQLLLTDPKLASNSMVRGSLQRMLSLQQPSGNWPTEDSDRVYCDLVQFCHGAPGFVSSLVHIERLFPDMKEQIGQAIALGRACIWREGLLRKLPCLCHGVLGNSLTLPLGPQRDHFLAWSLPSKVEQERQLDGSVFVPEDVPVLTPQDEMENASILRNDADNGYFQGLPARRKSKMKVLMKVFSRWAITMCVIMSIYTVIIVYSGRTVMNQTTKRQYNALITGLSIALGLAVASSLNHMVAELRWWILSRRFRSKRKVELILQADNLKHTIMLAVRSKRWSIHLAALGWLILTIGSQVGLAAIGLCYSTETADKRALLVPGNVSIANMDTIETAKIVQSKSNSLGAQQYTANSYGTMSLAYDTATIEEAPLARAIFVPSDPLMFCSEDHCKYVFHETSQESITDLNSNPVTVATDRSINSTTRCAAWPVTAGGNGTSPNITVATENNGRFVIGVPVRGGTDQTTFMTRSTYVCGPGCATVTAFEASDSSPWYYACNITVGEVANATRPEHQVGSNLKALAAAAIALQGYAASSLVNSTDFQYQMYPAESVFGTPKDGKTWMMEGMLSRFAIGVVAVAAESNEEQVVEGMMPMKGTKLSVSHWNLIHMILTLTAALQLALGIAAALVANRVVVPDGGAVEMAQVMRTMAIRDRTAETAGEAGEKGLAAGAGAGGPVTSLWIYRDRMSSQEGLYDLHMEEQRFHARAEDGMIEMNHQRPDTGRISRASTAAKT
;
A
#
# COMPACT_ATOMS: atom_id res chain seq x y z
N MET A 1 32.27 -22.38 -28.48
CA MET A 1 32.23 -21.08 -29.20
C MET A 1 33.54 -20.37 -28.93
N PRO A 2 34.18 -19.75 -29.94
CA PRO A 2 35.42 -19.02 -29.72
C PRO A 2 35.16 -17.79 -28.84
N LEU A 3 36.12 -17.48 -27.97
CA LEU A 3 36.14 -16.28 -27.12
C LEU A 3 35.96 -15.04 -28.00
N SER A 4 34.86 -14.32 -27.80
CA SER A 4 34.62 -13.01 -28.41
C SER A 4 35.75 -12.06 -28.03
N ALA A 5 36.25 -11.30 -29.01
CA ALA A 5 37.20 -10.20 -28.80
C ALA A 5 36.72 -9.27 -27.66
N PRO A 6 37.65 -8.64 -26.89
CA PRO A 6 37.26 -7.70 -25.85
C PRO A 6 36.40 -6.57 -26.45
N PRO A 7 35.31 -6.16 -25.78
CA PRO A 7 34.45 -5.10 -26.28
C PRO A 7 35.26 -3.80 -26.44
N GLU A 8 35.04 -3.09 -27.55
CA GLU A 8 35.66 -1.79 -27.78
C GLU A 8 35.38 -0.84 -26.60
N PRO A 9 36.37 -0.02 -26.18
CA PRO A 9 36.20 0.93 -25.09
C PRO A 9 35.11 1.95 -25.45
N ARG A 10 34.22 2.29 -24.52
CA ARG A 10 33.09 3.22 -24.75
C ARG A 10 33.46 4.70 -24.77
N PHE A 11 34.70 5.00 -24.44
CA PHE A 11 35.23 6.35 -24.27
C PHE A 11 36.61 6.48 -24.93
N ILE A 12 37.00 7.72 -25.17
CA ILE A 12 38.31 8.14 -25.63
C ILE A 12 39.12 8.49 -24.39
N GLN A 13 40.38 8.05 -24.32
CA GLN A 13 41.21 8.34 -23.16
C GLN A 13 41.55 9.83 -23.07
N SER A 14 41.33 10.40 -21.89
CA SER A 14 41.77 11.77 -21.59
C SER A 14 43.29 11.81 -21.37
N PRO A 15 43.95 12.91 -21.77
CA PRO A 15 45.38 13.08 -21.56
C PRO A 15 45.76 13.09 -20.08
N SER A 16 46.94 12.58 -19.76
CA SER A 16 47.46 12.52 -18.39
C SER A 16 48.20 13.79 -17.96
N LEU A 17 48.72 14.58 -18.91
CA LEU A 17 49.48 15.81 -18.65
C LEU A 17 48.67 17.05 -19.08
N PRO A 18 48.63 18.13 -18.26
CA PRO A 18 47.88 19.36 -18.59
C PRO A 18 48.29 20.05 -19.90
N GLN A 19 49.54 19.87 -20.34
CA GLN A 19 50.06 20.45 -21.59
C GLN A 19 49.39 19.89 -22.84
N ASP A 20 48.80 18.69 -22.75
CA ASP A 20 48.12 18.01 -23.86
C ASP A 20 46.62 18.36 -23.91
N TYR A 21 46.16 19.24 -23.02
CA TYR A 21 44.76 19.66 -22.98
C TYR A 21 44.44 20.55 -24.18
N LEU A 22 43.22 20.41 -24.68
CA LEU A 22 42.74 21.19 -25.81
C LEU A 22 42.08 22.46 -25.27
N SER A 23 42.26 23.57 -25.95
CA SER A 23 41.61 24.85 -25.62
C SER A 23 40.56 25.21 -26.66
N VAL A 24 39.47 25.84 -26.23
CA VAL A 24 38.51 26.48 -27.13
C VAL A 24 39.03 27.89 -27.44
N ALA A 25 39.59 28.09 -28.64
CA ALA A 25 40.30 29.33 -29.00
C ALA A 25 39.41 30.54 -29.31
N GLU A 26 38.09 30.35 -29.44
CA GLU A 26 37.16 31.40 -29.87
C GLU A 26 36.35 31.98 -28.70
N THR A 27 35.86 33.21 -28.87
CA THR A 27 35.02 33.85 -27.86
C THR A 27 33.68 33.10 -27.73
N PRO A 28 33.16 32.88 -26.50
CA PRO A 28 31.94 32.12 -26.29
C PRO A 28 30.72 32.67 -27.05
N GLU A 29 30.62 34.00 -27.16
CA GLU A 29 29.50 34.66 -27.84
C GLU A 29 29.46 34.35 -29.34
N VAL A 30 30.61 34.43 -30.02
CA VAL A 30 30.73 34.09 -31.45
C VAL A 30 30.37 32.63 -31.68
N ARG A 31 30.87 31.73 -30.83
CA ARG A 31 30.53 30.29 -30.90
C ARG A 31 29.05 30.01 -30.70
N VAL A 32 28.42 30.70 -29.75
CA VAL A 32 26.97 30.57 -29.52
C VAL A 32 26.20 31.08 -30.74
N GLN A 33 26.63 32.20 -31.33
CA GLN A 33 26.02 32.73 -32.53
C GLN A 33 26.12 31.72 -33.69
N ASP A 34 27.32 31.24 -34.02
CA ASP A 34 27.54 30.26 -35.09
C ASP A 34 26.70 28.99 -34.88
N ALA A 35 26.66 28.46 -33.66
CA ALA A 35 25.87 27.28 -33.33
C ALA A 35 24.36 27.51 -33.51
N LEU A 36 23.87 28.71 -33.18
CA LEU A 36 22.47 29.07 -33.38
C LEU A 36 22.12 29.28 -34.85
N GLU A 37 23.03 29.85 -35.64
CA GLU A 37 22.86 29.98 -37.10
C GLU A 37 22.70 28.61 -37.75
N HIS A 38 23.54 27.65 -37.38
CA HIS A 38 23.42 26.26 -37.84
C HIS A 38 22.13 25.59 -37.33
N ALA A 39 21.82 25.70 -36.03
CA ALA A 39 20.63 25.07 -35.46
C ALA A 39 19.31 25.59 -36.07
N ILE A 40 19.21 26.90 -36.32
CA ILE A 40 18.05 27.51 -36.99
C ILE A 40 18.02 27.12 -38.48
N GLY A 41 19.18 27.02 -39.12
CA GLY A 41 19.31 26.55 -40.51
C GLY A 41 18.84 25.11 -40.70
N ASP A 42 19.25 24.21 -39.80
CA ASP A 42 18.89 22.79 -39.82
C ASP A 42 17.43 22.53 -39.41
N ALA A 43 16.86 23.41 -38.57
CA ALA A 43 15.47 23.36 -38.12
C ALA A 43 14.69 24.63 -38.53
N PRO A 44 14.45 24.85 -39.85
CA PRO A 44 13.83 26.06 -40.33
C PRO A 44 12.40 26.22 -39.79
N LEU A 45 11.98 27.47 -39.64
CA LEU A 45 10.62 27.79 -39.22
C LEU A 45 9.60 27.27 -40.25
N ARG A 46 8.59 26.53 -39.78
CA ARG A 46 7.50 26.00 -40.60
C ARG A 46 6.16 26.56 -40.13
N GLU A 47 5.15 26.54 -41.00
CA GLU A 47 3.79 26.97 -40.63
C GLU A 47 3.14 26.03 -39.60
N SER A 48 3.47 24.73 -39.68
CA SER A 48 2.98 23.72 -38.76
C SER A 48 4.01 22.62 -38.52
N TYR A 49 3.97 22.03 -37.33
CA TYR A 49 4.76 20.88 -36.93
C TYR A 49 3.84 19.71 -36.58
N THR A 50 4.23 18.49 -36.97
CA THR A 50 3.46 17.27 -36.69
C THR A 50 3.70 16.77 -35.27
N GLN A 51 2.86 15.82 -34.83
CA GLN A 51 3.03 15.14 -33.55
C GLN A 51 4.38 14.41 -33.43
N GLU A 52 4.95 13.89 -34.53
CA GLU A 52 6.27 13.23 -34.48
C GLU A 52 7.42 14.20 -34.21
N GLU A 53 7.26 15.45 -34.65
CA GLU A 53 8.28 16.50 -34.56
C GLU A 53 8.27 17.24 -33.21
N CYS A 54 7.26 16.98 -32.38
CA CYS A 54 7.03 17.68 -31.12
C CYS A 54 7.27 16.76 -29.91
N SER A 55 8.23 17.12 -29.06
CA SER A 55 8.54 16.38 -27.83
C SER A 55 8.94 17.32 -26.68
N GLY A 56 8.19 18.41 -26.50
CA GLY A 56 8.33 19.32 -25.38
C GLY A 56 9.71 19.98 -25.30
N PHE A 57 10.38 19.85 -24.15
CA PHE A 57 11.75 20.33 -23.94
C PHE A 57 12.82 19.32 -24.32
N PHE A 58 12.45 18.09 -24.71
CA PHE A 58 13.42 17.07 -25.08
C PHE A 58 13.95 17.27 -26.50
N CYS A 59 13.06 17.52 -27.47
CA CYS A 59 13.41 17.90 -28.83
C CYS A 59 12.22 18.60 -29.52
N GLY A 60 12.50 19.23 -30.67
CA GLY A 60 11.49 19.87 -31.50
C GLY A 60 11.43 21.40 -31.35
N PRO A 61 10.41 22.04 -31.95
CA PRO A 61 10.35 23.50 -32.08
C PRO A 61 10.19 24.22 -30.73
N THR A 62 9.50 23.61 -29.77
CA THR A 62 9.29 24.18 -28.43
C THR A 62 10.56 24.12 -27.58
N ALA A 63 11.36 23.05 -27.70
CA ALA A 63 12.68 22.97 -27.09
C ALA A 63 13.63 24.05 -27.63
N LEU A 64 13.64 24.25 -28.96
CA LEU A 64 14.45 25.30 -29.60
C LEU A 64 14.00 26.70 -29.16
N ALA A 65 12.70 26.96 -29.10
CA ALA A 65 12.17 28.23 -28.59
C ALA A 65 12.61 28.48 -27.13
N TYR A 66 12.53 27.47 -26.27
CA TYR A 66 13.02 27.57 -24.89
C TYR A 66 14.52 27.85 -24.83
N LEU A 67 15.34 27.16 -25.63
CA LEU A 67 16.78 27.39 -25.71
C LEU A 67 17.10 28.82 -26.13
N LEU A 68 16.43 29.34 -27.16
CA LEU A 68 16.60 30.71 -27.64
C LEU A 68 16.27 31.74 -26.57
N LEU A 69 15.21 31.53 -25.79
CA LEU A 69 14.91 32.39 -24.64
C LEU A 69 16.02 32.32 -23.59
N ARG A 70 16.47 31.13 -23.21
CA ARG A 70 17.55 30.97 -22.23
C ARG A 70 18.84 31.67 -22.65
N ILE A 71 19.18 31.62 -23.94
CA ILE A 71 20.35 32.32 -24.48
C ILE A 71 20.10 33.83 -24.53
N HIS A 72 18.90 34.28 -24.91
CA HIS A 72 18.53 35.70 -24.91
C HIS A 72 18.73 36.38 -23.54
N ALA A 73 18.44 35.68 -22.43
CA ALA A 73 18.69 36.23 -21.10
C ALA A 73 20.18 36.45 -20.79
N VAL A 74 21.09 35.78 -21.50
CA VAL A 74 22.54 35.94 -21.34
C VAL A 74 23.10 36.91 -22.39
N TYR A 75 22.61 36.83 -23.62
CA TYR A 75 23.02 37.64 -24.77
C TYR A 75 21.80 38.37 -25.38
N PRO A 76 21.29 39.44 -24.75
CA PRO A 76 20.06 40.10 -25.17
C PRO A 76 20.17 40.78 -26.54
N GLU A 77 21.36 41.27 -26.88
CA GLU A 77 21.64 41.97 -28.14
C GLU A 77 21.93 41.03 -29.32
N MET A 78 22.08 39.72 -29.07
CA MET A 78 22.37 38.75 -30.11
C MET A 78 21.21 38.64 -31.10
N LYS A 79 21.54 38.70 -32.39
CA LYS A 79 20.58 38.62 -33.49
C LYS A 79 21.04 37.58 -34.49
N ILE A 80 20.08 36.78 -34.95
CA ILE A 80 20.29 35.79 -36.00
C ILE A 80 19.43 36.22 -37.19
N SER A 81 20.05 36.42 -38.36
CA SER A 81 19.37 36.91 -39.56
C SER A 81 18.54 38.19 -39.32
N GLY A 82 19.08 39.12 -38.50
CA GLY A 82 18.46 40.41 -38.19
C GLY A 82 17.32 40.38 -37.16
N ARG A 83 16.91 39.21 -36.65
CA ARG A 83 15.88 39.07 -35.59
C ARG A 83 16.52 38.74 -34.25
N SER A 84 15.95 39.27 -33.16
CA SER A 84 16.37 38.88 -31.81
C SER A 84 16.01 37.43 -31.52
N LEU A 85 16.74 36.80 -30.60
CA LEU A 85 16.46 35.43 -30.17
C LEU A 85 15.03 35.28 -29.60
N GLN A 86 14.52 36.31 -28.91
CA GLN A 86 13.14 36.34 -28.42
C GLN A 86 12.11 36.36 -29.56
N GLN A 87 12.37 37.11 -30.63
CA GLN A 87 11.51 37.14 -31.82
C GLN A 87 11.50 35.78 -32.54
N TRP A 88 12.65 35.11 -32.61
CA TRP A 88 12.73 33.74 -33.12
C TRP A 88 11.92 32.76 -32.25
N ALA A 89 12.09 32.81 -30.92
CA ALA A 89 11.32 31.98 -30.00
C ALA A 89 9.80 32.19 -30.19
N ALA A 90 9.34 33.44 -30.24
CA ALA A 90 7.94 33.76 -30.51
C ALA A 90 7.45 33.22 -31.87
N SER A 91 8.32 33.23 -32.89
CA SER A 91 7.99 32.69 -34.22
C SER A 91 7.78 31.17 -34.18
N TYR A 92 8.67 30.42 -33.53
CA TYR A 92 8.51 28.96 -33.35
C TYR A 92 7.28 28.59 -32.50
N MET A 93 6.94 29.44 -31.53
CA MET A 93 5.72 29.28 -30.73
C MET A 93 4.45 29.63 -31.51
N GLY A 94 4.52 30.55 -32.48
CA GLY A 94 3.39 30.90 -33.35
C GLY A 94 3.01 29.82 -34.38
N ALA A 95 3.89 28.86 -34.66
CA ALA A 95 3.62 27.77 -35.60
C ALA A 95 2.60 26.76 -35.05
N LYS A 96 1.70 26.27 -35.91
CA LYS A 96 0.64 25.33 -35.50
C LYS A 96 1.21 23.99 -35.06
N ARG A 97 0.66 23.40 -33.99
CA ARG A 97 0.95 22.02 -33.57
C ARG A 97 -0.19 21.12 -34.03
N THR A 98 0.10 20.08 -34.83
CA THR A 98 -0.92 19.14 -35.32
C THR A 98 -0.83 17.82 -34.54
N GLY A 99 -1.92 17.41 -33.91
CA GLY A 99 -1.99 16.19 -33.09
C GLY A 99 -1.95 16.45 -31.58
N GLY A 100 -1.92 15.36 -30.79
CA GLY A 100 -1.89 15.40 -29.32
C GLY A 100 -0.49 15.19 -28.75
N ASP A 101 -0.38 15.07 -27.43
CA ASP A 101 0.90 14.81 -26.79
C ASP A 101 1.39 13.38 -27.04
N ARG A 102 2.65 13.25 -27.44
CA ARG A 102 3.32 11.94 -27.57
C ARG A 102 3.70 11.36 -26.20
N ALA A 103 4.12 12.23 -25.30
CA ALA A 103 4.35 11.93 -23.90
C ALA A 103 3.27 12.61 -23.04
N PRO A 104 2.53 11.87 -22.22
CA PRO A 104 1.41 12.45 -21.49
C PRO A 104 1.84 13.38 -20.34
N CYS A 105 3.10 13.34 -19.90
CA CYS A 105 3.63 14.15 -18.80
C CYS A 105 5.16 14.30 -18.95
N GLY A 106 5.79 15.10 -18.09
CA GLY A 106 7.25 15.33 -18.04
C GLY A 106 7.82 16.26 -19.10
N LEU A 107 9.15 16.30 -19.20
CA LEU A 107 9.85 17.16 -20.17
C LEU A 107 9.46 16.90 -21.63
N ALA A 108 9.05 15.67 -21.96
CA ALA A 108 8.62 15.30 -23.30
C ALA A 108 7.17 15.72 -23.62
N CYS A 109 6.41 16.21 -22.64
CA CYS A 109 5.02 16.63 -22.84
C CYS A 109 4.96 17.96 -23.60
N GLU A 110 4.55 17.92 -24.86
CA GLU A 110 4.49 19.09 -25.73
C GLU A 110 3.51 20.14 -25.18
N SER A 111 2.29 19.76 -24.79
CA SER A 111 1.29 20.73 -24.35
C SER A 111 1.71 21.48 -23.08
N ALA A 112 2.36 20.81 -22.12
CA ALA A 112 2.90 21.42 -20.92
C ALA A 112 4.08 22.35 -21.24
N ALA A 113 5.05 21.87 -22.04
CA ALA A 113 6.21 22.64 -22.46
C ALA A 113 5.82 23.89 -23.26
N TYR A 114 4.86 23.72 -24.19
CA TYR A 114 4.37 24.79 -25.04
C TYR A 114 3.68 25.88 -24.21
N CYS A 115 2.80 25.49 -23.27
CA CYS A 115 2.16 26.45 -22.37
C CYS A 115 3.16 27.12 -21.43
N ALA A 116 4.21 26.41 -21.00
CA ALA A 116 5.27 26.99 -20.18
C ALA A 116 6.03 28.09 -20.96
N VAL A 117 6.45 27.83 -22.19
CA VAL A 117 7.15 28.82 -23.02
C VAL A 117 6.24 29.97 -23.44
N GLU A 118 4.97 29.70 -23.77
CA GLU A 118 3.98 30.76 -23.99
C GLU A 118 3.87 31.68 -22.77
N THR A 119 3.87 31.12 -21.56
CA THR A 119 3.81 31.90 -20.32
C THR A 119 5.09 32.70 -20.08
N MET A 120 6.27 32.15 -20.41
CA MET A 120 7.53 32.89 -20.35
C MET A 120 7.52 34.10 -21.30
N LEU A 121 6.95 33.94 -22.50
CA LEU A 121 6.81 35.03 -23.47
C LEU A 121 5.75 36.05 -23.05
N ASP A 122 4.59 35.58 -22.56
CA ASP A 122 3.42 36.38 -22.20
C ASP A 122 2.78 35.85 -20.90
N GLU A 123 2.94 36.61 -19.82
CA GLU A 123 2.46 36.26 -18.48
C GLU A 123 0.94 36.02 -18.42
N THR A 124 0.17 36.65 -19.32
CA THR A 124 -1.30 36.51 -19.36
C THR A 124 -1.74 35.08 -19.70
N LYS A 125 -0.82 34.24 -20.18
CA LYS A 125 -1.04 32.82 -20.48
C LYS A 125 -0.89 31.90 -19.27
N ALA A 126 -0.42 32.41 -18.12
CA ALA A 126 -0.23 31.60 -16.91
C ALA A 126 -1.49 30.80 -16.46
N PRO A 127 -2.74 31.31 -16.58
CA PRO A 127 -3.94 30.53 -16.26
C PRO A 127 -4.12 29.28 -17.13
N ARG A 128 -3.76 29.36 -18.42
CA ARG A 128 -3.79 28.21 -19.34
C ARG A 128 -2.74 27.17 -18.94
N PHE A 129 -1.54 27.62 -18.57
CA PHE A 129 -0.52 26.71 -18.06
C PHE A 129 -0.99 26.01 -16.78
N ARG A 130 -1.59 26.74 -15.84
CA ARG A 130 -2.21 26.15 -14.63
C ARG A 130 -3.24 25.08 -14.98
N GLU A 131 -4.16 25.34 -15.91
CA GLU A 131 -5.18 24.38 -16.33
C GLU A 131 -4.57 23.08 -16.89
N VAL A 132 -3.50 23.19 -17.69
CA VAL A 132 -2.75 22.03 -18.16
C VAL A 132 -2.15 21.24 -17.00
N LEU A 133 -1.54 21.92 -16.03
CA LEU A 133 -0.96 21.29 -14.84
C LEU A 133 -2.03 20.60 -13.98
N GLU A 134 -3.19 21.24 -13.76
CA GLU A 134 -4.30 20.67 -12.99
C GLU A 134 -4.81 19.40 -13.65
N ARG A 135 -5.02 19.43 -14.98
CA ARG A 135 -5.41 18.25 -15.76
C ARG A 135 -4.38 17.12 -15.70
N LEU A 136 -3.09 17.42 -15.66
CA LEU A 136 -2.03 16.40 -15.50
C LEU A 136 -2.03 15.79 -14.08
N VAL A 137 -2.33 16.59 -13.06
CA VAL A 137 -2.38 16.10 -11.69
C VAL A 137 -3.64 15.26 -11.44
N ASP A 138 -4.77 15.69 -11.99
CA ASP A 138 -6.07 15.03 -11.88
C ASP A 138 -6.24 13.85 -12.84
N GLY A 139 -5.51 13.86 -13.96
CA GLY A 139 -5.50 12.80 -14.96
C GLY A 139 -4.55 11.66 -14.59
N GLY A 140 -5.07 10.46 -14.37
CA GLY A 140 -4.32 9.19 -14.36
C GLY A 140 -3.08 9.07 -13.45
N GLU A 141 -2.41 7.92 -13.55
CA GLU A 141 -1.08 7.73 -12.97
C GLU A 141 -0.01 8.06 -14.03
N HIS A 142 0.83 9.05 -13.73
CA HIS A 142 2.02 9.38 -14.50
C HIS A 142 3.28 8.95 -13.74
N PRO A 143 4.40 8.68 -14.45
CA PRO A 143 5.69 8.51 -13.81
C PRO A 143 6.10 9.72 -12.97
N HIS A 144 7.14 9.55 -12.17
CA HIS A 144 7.66 10.62 -11.31
C HIS A 144 8.99 11.18 -11.81
N GLU A 145 9.62 10.51 -12.77
CA GLU A 145 10.93 10.88 -13.31
C GLU A 145 10.88 12.10 -14.25
N ILE A 146 12.04 12.58 -14.73
CA ILE A 146 12.15 13.89 -15.39
C ILE A 146 11.54 13.88 -16.80
N LEU A 147 11.73 12.82 -17.59
CA LEU A 147 11.40 12.89 -19.02
C LEU A 147 9.90 12.73 -19.28
N PHE A 148 9.24 11.80 -18.59
CA PHE A 148 7.83 11.45 -18.78
C PHE A 148 6.96 11.68 -17.53
N GLY A 149 7.53 12.25 -16.46
CA GLY A 149 6.89 12.34 -15.16
C GLY A 149 6.91 13.70 -14.48
N PHE A 150 6.38 13.72 -13.25
CA PHE A 150 6.13 14.96 -12.51
C PHE A 150 7.40 15.77 -12.16
N ALA A 151 8.57 15.14 -12.03
CA ALA A 151 9.81 15.88 -11.80
C ALA A 151 10.13 16.84 -12.97
N GLY A 152 9.84 16.44 -14.21
CA GLY A 152 9.99 17.32 -15.38
C GLY A 152 9.01 18.50 -15.35
N ILE A 153 7.80 18.28 -14.84
CA ILE A 153 6.81 19.34 -14.66
C ILE A 153 7.24 20.34 -13.59
N LEU A 154 7.82 19.88 -12.47
CA LEU A 154 8.38 20.77 -11.46
C LEU A 154 9.50 21.67 -12.02
N TYR A 155 10.34 21.12 -12.91
CA TYR A 155 11.33 21.92 -13.63
C TYR A 155 10.67 23.01 -14.49
N MET A 156 9.63 22.68 -15.26
CA MET A 156 8.90 23.65 -16.08
C MET A 156 8.28 24.76 -15.24
N ILE A 157 7.65 24.41 -14.11
CA ILE A 157 7.07 25.40 -13.19
C ILE A 157 8.16 26.35 -12.69
N ARG A 158 9.30 25.83 -12.21
CA ARG A 158 10.43 26.66 -11.78
C ARG A 158 10.99 27.54 -12.89
N ALA A 159 11.05 27.04 -14.12
CA ALA A 159 11.51 27.81 -15.26
C ALA A 159 10.57 28.98 -15.55
N VAL A 160 9.25 28.76 -15.48
CA VAL A 160 8.23 29.81 -15.64
C VAL A 160 8.31 30.80 -14.49
N GLU A 161 8.37 30.34 -13.24
CA GLU A 161 8.48 31.20 -12.05
C GLU A 161 9.76 32.06 -12.07
N SER A 162 10.86 31.54 -12.61
CA SER A 162 12.11 32.29 -12.78
C SER A 162 11.99 33.40 -13.84
N TRP A 163 11.15 33.21 -14.86
CA TRP A 163 10.98 34.18 -15.94
C TRP A 163 9.85 35.18 -15.67
N ARG A 164 8.82 34.71 -14.95
CA ARG A 164 7.60 35.42 -14.56
C ARG A 164 7.31 35.19 -13.07
N PRO A 165 7.99 35.90 -12.16
CA PRO A 165 7.77 35.79 -10.71
C PRO A 165 6.30 35.99 -10.28
N GLU A 166 5.53 36.73 -11.05
CA GLU A 166 4.10 37.01 -10.86
C GLU A 166 3.25 35.74 -10.90
N SER A 167 3.72 34.70 -11.61
CA SER A 167 3.03 33.41 -11.75
C SER A 167 3.10 32.52 -10.51
N VAL A 168 4.01 32.80 -9.56
CA VAL A 168 4.28 31.95 -8.38
C VAL A 168 3.02 31.72 -7.54
N SER A 169 2.24 32.78 -7.26
CA SER A 169 1.02 32.69 -6.46
C SER A 169 -0.07 31.87 -7.16
N LEU A 170 -0.19 32.05 -8.48
CA LEU A 170 -1.18 31.36 -9.31
C LEU A 170 -0.91 29.85 -9.40
N LEU A 171 0.37 29.47 -9.47
CA LEU A 171 0.81 28.08 -9.62
C LEU A 171 1.05 27.36 -8.28
N ALA A 172 1.03 28.08 -7.15
CA ALA A 172 1.38 27.54 -5.84
C ALA A 172 0.56 26.29 -5.45
N THR A 173 -0.75 26.31 -5.64
CA THR A 173 -1.65 25.21 -5.28
C THR A 173 -1.37 23.95 -6.08
N VAL A 174 -1.27 24.07 -7.41
CA VAL A 174 -1.01 22.90 -8.28
C VAL A 174 0.41 22.37 -8.09
N LYS A 175 1.39 23.25 -7.85
CA LYS A 175 2.77 22.89 -7.49
C LYS A 175 2.81 22.09 -6.19
N GLY A 176 2.10 22.52 -5.15
CA GLY A 176 1.97 21.80 -3.88
C GLY A 176 1.39 20.40 -4.05
N ARG A 177 0.29 20.28 -4.81
CA ARG A 177 -0.32 18.97 -5.14
C ARG A 177 0.64 18.03 -5.87
N ILE A 178 1.45 18.55 -6.80
CA ILE A 178 2.46 17.74 -7.51
C ILE A 178 3.52 17.22 -6.53
N ILE A 179 4.01 18.09 -5.63
CA ILE A 179 4.99 17.71 -4.60
C ILE A 179 4.40 16.63 -3.70
N GLU A 180 3.17 16.80 -3.21
CA GLU A 180 2.49 15.80 -2.37
C GLU A 180 2.33 14.45 -3.08
N LYS A 181 1.93 14.45 -4.35
CA LYS A 181 1.81 13.23 -5.17
C LYS A 181 3.16 12.52 -5.33
N MET A 182 4.22 13.28 -5.61
CA MET A 182 5.58 12.75 -5.72
C MET A 182 6.10 12.17 -4.40
N LEU A 183 5.87 12.86 -3.28
CA LEU A 183 6.24 12.36 -1.94
C LEU A 183 5.43 11.11 -1.57
N GLY A 184 4.13 11.06 -1.88
CA GLY A 184 3.28 9.89 -1.64
C GLY A 184 3.73 8.63 -2.37
N ALA A 185 4.42 8.77 -3.51
CA ALA A 185 4.98 7.65 -4.29
C ALA A 185 6.41 7.25 -3.87
N GLY A 186 7.10 8.07 -3.07
CA GLY A 186 8.48 7.84 -2.65
C GLY A 186 8.63 6.93 -1.43
N PRO A 187 9.85 6.43 -1.12
CA PRO A 187 11.09 6.57 -1.90
C PRO A 187 11.25 5.50 -3.00
N GLY A 188 10.21 4.69 -3.27
CA GLY A 188 10.24 3.57 -4.20
C GLY A 188 9.86 3.93 -5.64
N TRP A 189 10.30 5.09 -6.15
CA TRP A 189 9.94 5.51 -7.50
C TRP A 189 10.43 4.50 -8.54
N THR A 190 9.53 4.10 -9.44
CA THR A 190 9.86 3.19 -10.54
C THR A 190 9.45 3.79 -11.88
N TRP A 191 10.23 3.47 -12.91
CA TRP A 191 9.85 3.73 -14.29
C TRP A 191 9.96 2.43 -15.08
N ARG A 192 8.87 2.07 -15.78
CA ARG A 192 8.74 0.77 -16.49
C ARG A 192 9.10 -0.44 -15.62
N GLY A 193 8.69 -0.41 -14.35
CA GLY A 193 8.90 -1.50 -13.38
C GLY A 193 10.32 -1.60 -12.80
N LYS A 194 11.19 -0.61 -13.04
CA LYS A 194 12.57 -0.60 -12.57
C LYS A 194 12.88 0.60 -11.69
N ARG A 195 13.73 0.42 -10.69
CA ARG A 195 14.26 1.49 -9.82
C ARG A 195 15.53 2.07 -10.40
N TYR A 196 15.38 3.05 -11.28
CA TYR A 196 16.52 3.78 -11.83
C TYR A 196 17.09 4.74 -10.78
N THR A 197 18.40 4.97 -10.87
CA THR A 197 19.12 5.86 -9.96
C THR A 197 19.46 7.21 -10.62
N GLY A 198 19.65 7.23 -11.94
CA GLY A 198 20.20 8.33 -12.72
C GLY A 198 19.28 9.55 -12.89
N ALA A 199 19.82 10.64 -13.45
CA ALA A 199 19.16 11.95 -13.42
C ALA A 199 17.90 12.04 -14.29
N VAL A 200 17.79 11.27 -15.36
CA VAL A 200 16.62 11.36 -16.26
C VAL A 200 15.46 10.51 -15.74
N HIS A 201 15.70 9.22 -15.49
CA HIS A 201 14.64 8.25 -15.15
C HIS A 201 14.58 7.85 -13.67
N GLY A 202 15.48 8.36 -12.82
CA GLY A 202 15.75 7.81 -11.50
C GLY A 202 15.76 8.78 -10.34
N ASP A 203 16.03 8.23 -9.17
CA ASP A 203 15.86 8.88 -7.87
C ASP A 203 16.66 10.18 -7.75
N ILE A 204 17.91 10.25 -8.22
CA ILE A 204 18.71 11.48 -8.07
C ILE A 204 18.08 12.66 -8.82
N GLY A 205 17.48 12.41 -9.99
CA GLY A 205 16.76 13.42 -10.76
C GLY A 205 15.51 13.91 -10.06
N ILE A 206 14.72 12.98 -9.53
CA ILE A 206 13.50 13.25 -8.76
C ILE A 206 13.82 14.09 -7.53
N LEU A 207 14.81 13.66 -6.73
CA LEU A 207 15.25 14.37 -5.52
C LEU A 207 15.72 15.79 -5.86
N THR A 208 16.47 15.95 -6.94
CA THR A 208 16.94 17.27 -7.40
C THR A 208 15.77 18.21 -7.69
N GLN A 209 14.76 17.75 -8.42
CA GLN A 209 13.63 18.60 -8.77
C GLN A 209 12.75 18.92 -7.56
N LEU A 210 12.55 17.97 -6.64
CA LEU A 210 11.84 18.23 -5.37
C LEU A 210 12.57 19.30 -4.53
N LEU A 211 13.86 19.11 -4.28
CA LEU A 211 14.67 19.97 -3.41
C LEU A 211 14.87 21.39 -3.97
N LEU A 212 15.02 21.51 -5.29
CA LEU A 212 15.14 22.83 -5.92
C LEU A 212 13.79 23.54 -6.04
N THR A 213 12.67 22.83 -5.94
CA THR A 213 11.32 23.42 -5.95
C THR A 213 10.87 23.83 -4.56
N ASP A 214 11.11 22.98 -3.56
CA ASP A 214 10.87 23.29 -2.15
C ASP A 214 12.09 22.90 -1.30
N PRO A 215 12.99 23.87 -1.03
CA PRO A 215 14.17 23.65 -0.20
C PRO A 215 13.87 23.14 1.21
N LYS A 216 12.65 23.34 1.74
CA LYS A 216 12.26 22.84 3.07
C LYS A 216 12.26 21.31 3.12
N LEU A 217 12.12 20.65 1.97
CA LEU A 217 12.19 19.19 1.87
C LEU A 217 13.57 18.62 2.25
N ALA A 218 14.60 19.46 2.38
CA ALA A 218 15.90 19.03 2.89
C ALA A 218 15.85 18.50 4.33
N SER A 219 14.82 18.84 5.13
CA SER A 219 14.58 18.28 6.47
C SER A 219 13.61 17.09 6.47
N ASN A 220 13.02 16.73 5.32
CA ASN A 220 12.11 15.59 5.23
C ASN A 220 12.89 14.27 5.32
N SER A 221 12.53 13.39 6.26
CA SER A 221 13.25 12.15 6.54
C SER A 221 13.32 11.18 5.37
N MET A 222 12.27 11.10 4.54
CA MET A 222 12.25 10.24 3.35
C MET A 222 13.18 10.79 2.26
N VAL A 223 13.14 12.10 2.01
CA VAL A 223 14.01 12.75 1.02
C VAL A 223 15.48 12.62 1.41
N ARG A 224 15.79 12.88 2.70
CA ARG A 224 17.13 12.68 3.26
C ARG A 224 17.62 11.23 3.16
N GLY A 225 16.79 10.27 3.58
CA GLY A 225 17.12 8.84 3.51
C GLY A 225 17.34 8.36 2.07
N SER A 226 16.59 8.90 1.12
CA SER A 226 16.75 8.60 -0.32
C SER A 226 18.07 9.15 -0.86
N LEU A 227 18.44 10.38 -0.50
CA LEU A 227 19.73 10.97 -0.87
C LEU A 227 20.90 10.18 -0.26
N GLN A 228 20.80 9.77 1.00
CA GLN A 228 21.80 8.93 1.66
C GLN A 228 21.97 7.59 0.95
N ARG A 229 20.86 6.94 0.53
CA ARG A 229 20.91 5.73 -0.29
C ARG A 229 21.60 6.00 -1.64
N MET A 230 21.29 7.10 -2.30
CA MET A 230 21.92 7.48 -3.57
C MET A 230 23.44 7.68 -3.40
N LEU A 231 23.89 8.31 -2.32
CA LEU A 231 25.32 8.45 -2.01
C LEU A 231 25.97 7.10 -1.70
N SER A 232 25.29 6.19 -0.98
CA SER A 232 25.85 4.88 -0.64
C SER A 232 25.99 3.93 -1.84
N LEU A 233 25.30 4.21 -2.96
CA LEU A 233 25.41 3.43 -4.20
C LEU A 233 26.63 3.81 -5.05
N GLN A 234 27.40 4.85 -4.67
CA GLN A 234 28.61 5.22 -5.41
C GLN A 234 29.62 4.07 -5.35
N GLN A 235 30.07 3.61 -6.51
CA GLN A 235 31.02 2.52 -6.66
C GLN A 235 32.46 3.00 -6.43
N PRO A 236 33.41 2.09 -6.16
CA PRO A 236 34.84 2.44 -6.04
C PRO A 236 35.42 3.14 -7.28
N SER A 237 34.82 2.92 -8.47
CA SER A 237 35.18 3.62 -9.70
C SER A 237 34.91 5.14 -9.65
N GLY A 238 34.09 5.59 -8.71
CA GLY A 238 33.51 6.93 -8.63
C GLY A 238 32.18 7.05 -9.39
N ASN A 239 31.76 6.01 -10.12
CA ASN A 239 30.51 5.97 -10.88
C ASN A 239 29.31 5.50 -10.03
N TRP A 240 28.10 5.62 -10.59
CA TRP A 240 26.87 5.08 -10.01
C TRP A 240 26.24 4.03 -10.93
N PRO A 241 25.65 2.97 -10.36
CA PRO A 241 24.92 1.98 -11.14
C PRO A 241 23.68 2.63 -11.78
N THR A 242 23.21 2.08 -12.90
CA THR A 242 22.01 2.59 -13.61
C THR A 242 20.70 2.31 -12.85
N GLU A 243 20.67 1.22 -12.07
CA GLU A 243 19.51 0.73 -11.33
C GLU A 243 19.92 0.35 -9.89
N ASP A 244 19.03 0.55 -8.92
CA ASP A 244 19.22 0.11 -7.53
C ASP A 244 18.82 -1.38 -7.42
N SER A 245 19.68 -2.26 -7.91
CA SER A 245 19.47 -3.73 -7.93
C SER A 245 20.79 -4.50 -7.78
N ASP A 246 20.72 -5.76 -7.36
CA ASP A 246 21.88 -6.66 -7.21
C ASP A 246 22.53 -7.08 -8.55
N ARG A 247 21.96 -6.64 -9.69
CA ARG A 247 22.51 -6.93 -11.02
C ARG A 247 23.51 -5.85 -11.41
N VAL A 248 24.76 -6.25 -11.62
CA VAL A 248 25.80 -5.38 -12.21
C VAL A 248 25.39 -5.09 -13.66
N TYR A 249 24.89 -3.89 -13.90
CA TYR A 249 24.58 -3.38 -15.24
C TYR A 249 25.70 -2.48 -15.74
N CYS A 250 25.82 -2.36 -17.07
CA CYS A 250 26.86 -1.61 -17.76
C CYS A 250 27.22 -0.27 -17.11
N ASP A 251 28.52 -0.02 -16.88
CA ASP A 251 29.05 1.25 -16.39
C ASP A 251 28.88 2.33 -17.48
N LEU A 252 27.79 3.09 -17.39
CA LEU A 252 27.53 4.26 -18.22
C LEU A 252 28.02 5.51 -17.49
N VAL A 253 28.70 6.40 -18.20
CA VAL A 253 29.17 7.70 -17.69
C VAL A 253 28.46 8.80 -18.49
N GLN A 254 27.16 8.93 -18.27
CA GLN A 254 26.26 9.80 -19.03
C GLN A 254 25.40 10.66 -18.10
N PHE A 255 24.84 11.77 -18.59
CA PHE A 255 23.90 12.58 -17.80
C PHE A 255 22.65 11.78 -17.43
N CYS A 256 22.10 11.00 -18.37
CA CYS A 256 20.94 10.14 -18.08
C CYS A 256 21.25 9.02 -17.08
N HIS A 257 22.43 8.39 -17.18
CA HIS A 257 22.82 7.23 -16.39
C HIS A 257 24.31 7.31 -16.01
N GLY A 258 24.58 7.43 -14.69
CA GLY A 258 25.93 7.44 -14.12
C GLY A 258 26.38 8.78 -13.54
N ALA A 259 27.69 8.89 -13.31
CA ALA A 259 28.34 9.98 -12.59
C ALA A 259 27.97 11.39 -13.09
N PRO A 260 27.87 11.69 -14.39
CA PRO A 260 27.55 13.04 -14.83
C PRO A 260 26.20 13.55 -14.32
N GLY A 261 25.16 12.71 -14.35
CA GLY A 261 23.84 13.05 -13.81
C GLY A 261 23.89 13.30 -12.31
N PHE A 262 24.60 12.44 -11.57
CA PHE A 262 24.78 12.58 -10.12
C PHE A 262 25.56 13.82 -9.73
N VAL A 263 26.71 14.07 -10.35
CA VAL A 263 27.54 15.26 -10.08
C VAL A 263 26.74 16.53 -10.38
N SER A 264 26.04 16.58 -11.52
CA SER A 264 25.19 17.72 -11.87
C SER A 264 24.12 17.98 -10.80
N SER A 265 23.46 16.93 -10.31
CA SER A 265 22.47 17.04 -9.25
C SER A 265 23.07 17.49 -7.91
N LEU A 266 24.11 16.80 -7.44
CA LEU A 266 24.72 17.01 -6.13
C LEU A 266 25.28 18.43 -5.98
N VAL A 267 25.95 18.97 -7.00
CA VAL A 267 26.48 20.35 -7.00
C VAL A 267 25.39 21.39 -6.73
N HIS A 268 24.16 21.16 -7.21
CA HIS A 268 23.07 22.13 -7.05
C HIS A 268 22.31 22.00 -5.73
N ILE A 269 22.32 20.81 -5.11
CA ILE A 269 21.58 20.55 -3.86
C ILE A 269 22.48 20.52 -2.62
N GLU A 270 23.80 20.43 -2.75
CA GLU A 270 24.77 20.34 -1.63
C GLU A 270 24.50 21.40 -0.56
N ARG A 271 24.29 22.66 -0.96
CA ARG A 271 24.04 23.79 -0.05
C ARG A 271 22.83 23.61 0.86
N LEU A 272 21.90 22.72 0.50
CA LEU A 272 20.69 22.42 1.26
C LEU A 272 20.96 21.40 2.38
N PHE A 273 22.12 20.75 2.39
CA PHE A 273 22.52 19.76 3.39
C PHE A 273 23.86 20.13 4.06
N PRO A 274 23.90 21.16 4.92
CA PRO A 274 25.12 21.57 5.61
C PRO A 274 25.78 20.43 6.40
N ASP A 275 24.97 19.51 6.96
CA ASP A 275 25.43 18.38 7.75
C ASP A 275 25.97 17.21 6.91
N MET A 276 25.66 17.16 5.61
CA MET A 276 26.18 16.15 4.67
C MET A 276 27.17 16.75 3.67
N LYS A 277 27.60 17.99 3.88
CA LYS A 277 28.43 18.75 2.92
C LYS A 277 29.71 18.00 2.55
N GLU A 278 30.43 17.45 3.53
CA GLU A 278 31.67 16.71 3.28
C GLU A 278 31.42 15.42 2.48
N GLN A 279 30.38 14.67 2.83
CA GLN A 279 30.01 13.43 2.13
C GLN A 279 29.62 13.72 0.67
N ILE A 280 28.81 14.75 0.44
CA ILE A 280 28.40 15.18 -0.91
C ILE A 280 29.61 15.69 -1.69
N GLY A 281 30.47 16.50 -1.07
CA GLY A 281 31.70 17.02 -1.68
C GLY A 281 32.67 15.90 -2.10
N GLN A 282 32.84 14.88 -1.26
CA GLN A 282 33.64 13.70 -1.59
C GLN A 282 33.04 12.92 -2.76
N ALA A 283 31.72 12.71 -2.76
CA ALA A 283 31.04 12.02 -3.85
C ALA A 283 31.18 12.78 -5.18
N ILE A 284 31.05 14.11 -5.17
CA ILE A 284 31.30 14.98 -6.32
C ILE A 284 32.74 14.84 -6.82
N ALA A 285 33.74 14.84 -5.93
CA ALA A 285 35.14 14.72 -6.31
C ALA A 285 35.43 13.38 -7.00
N LEU A 286 34.95 12.26 -6.42
CA LEU A 286 35.07 10.93 -7.00
C LEU A 286 34.33 10.82 -8.34
N GLY A 287 33.13 11.39 -8.44
CA GLY A 287 32.37 11.44 -9.68
C GLY A 287 33.10 12.21 -10.77
N ARG A 288 33.68 13.38 -10.47
CA ARG A 288 34.49 14.15 -11.44
C ARG A 288 35.75 13.40 -11.89
N ALA A 289 36.41 12.68 -10.98
CA ALA A 289 37.55 11.84 -11.35
C ALA A 289 37.14 10.71 -12.32
N CYS A 290 35.99 10.08 -12.10
CA CYS A 290 35.40 9.11 -13.04
C CYS A 290 35.08 9.75 -14.40
N ILE A 291 34.43 10.92 -14.40
CA ILE A 291 34.08 11.65 -15.63
C ILE A 291 35.32 12.07 -16.41
N TRP A 292 36.39 12.48 -15.74
CA TRP A 292 37.65 12.79 -16.42
C TRP A 292 38.26 11.55 -17.09
N ARG A 293 38.23 10.41 -16.41
CA ARG A 293 38.81 9.14 -16.91
C ARG A 293 37.99 8.52 -18.06
N GLU A 294 36.66 8.60 -17.99
CA GLU A 294 35.75 7.78 -18.81
C GLU A 294 34.59 8.57 -19.47
N GLY A 295 34.49 9.88 -19.22
CA GLY A 295 33.38 10.72 -19.68
C GLY A 295 33.54 11.34 -21.07
N LEU A 296 34.70 11.14 -21.72
CA LEU A 296 34.91 11.56 -23.10
C LEU A 296 34.37 10.47 -24.05
N LEU A 297 33.06 10.49 -24.28
CA LEU A 297 32.37 9.39 -24.95
C LEU A 297 32.68 9.32 -26.46
N ARG A 298 32.70 8.11 -27.02
CA ARG A 298 32.82 7.90 -28.48
C ARG A 298 31.54 8.27 -29.26
N LYS A 299 30.44 8.56 -28.56
CA LYS A 299 29.15 8.97 -29.14
C LYS A 299 29.18 10.42 -29.61
N LEU A 300 28.34 10.77 -30.59
CA LEU A 300 28.15 12.15 -31.02
C LEU A 300 27.97 13.11 -29.83
N PRO A 301 28.55 14.32 -29.87
CA PRO A 301 28.35 15.30 -28.83
C PRO A 301 26.87 15.66 -28.65
N CYS A 302 26.34 15.40 -27.45
CA CYS A 302 24.98 15.77 -27.06
C CYS A 302 24.91 15.99 -25.54
N LEU A 303 23.80 16.57 -25.06
CA LEU A 303 23.61 16.87 -23.63
C LEU A 303 23.26 15.63 -22.79
N CYS A 304 22.52 14.66 -23.35
CA CYS A 304 21.97 13.56 -22.56
C CYS A 304 22.99 12.45 -22.28
N HIS A 305 23.79 12.08 -23.28
CA HIS A 305 24.74 10.96 -23.22
C HIS A 305 25.92 11.17 -24.17
N GLY A 306 26.43 12.40 -24.22
CA GLY A 306 27.58 12.80 -25.01
C GLY A 306 28.54 13.70 -24.22
N VAL A 307 29.67 14.02 -24.83
CA VAL A 307 30.73 14.83 -24.20
C VAL A 307 30.25 16.21 -23.72
N LEU A 308 29.30 16.83 -24.45
CA LEU A 308 28.74 18.14 -24.08
C LEU A 308 28.09 18.11 -22.70
N GLY A 309 27.19 17.16 -22.45
CA GLY A 309 26.55 17.01 -21.14
C GLY A 309 27.55 16.74 -20.02
N ASN A 310 28.53 15.89 -20.29
CA ASN A 310 29.57 15.52 -19.33
C ASN A 310 30.48 16.71 -18.98
N SER A 311 30.79 17.57 -19.95
CA SER A 311 31.61 18.77 -19.74
C SER A 311 31.03 19.75 -18.72
N LEU A 312 29.70 19.84 -18.63
CA LEU A 312 29.00 20.76 -17.70
C LEU A 312 29.21 20.41 -16.23
N THR A 313 29.68 19.20 -15.94
CA THR A 313 29.92 18.71 -14.58
C THR A 313 31.32 19.03 -14.06
N LEU A 314 32.23 19.36 -14.98
CA LEU A 314 33.59 19.79 -14.67
C LEU A 314 33.60 21.28 -14.30
N PRO A 315 34.45 21.71 -13.34
CA PRO A 315 34.65 23.12 -13.04
C PRO A 315 35.11 23.90 -14.27
N LEU A 316 34.84 25.21 -14.30
CA LEU A 316 35.41 26.10 -15.31
C LEU A 316 36.95 26.01 -15.27
N GLY A 317 37.56 25.82 -16.43
CA GLY A 317 39.01 25.68 -16.57
C GLY A 317 39.42 24.61 -17.58
N PRO A 318 40.73 24.27 -17.60
CA PRO A 318 41.34 23.52 -18.71
C PRO A 318 40.71 22.14 -18.99
N GLN A 319 40.23 21.43 -17.95
CA GLN A 319 39.59 20.12 -18.13
C GLN A 319 38.23 20.23 -18.84
N ARG A 320 37.43 21.23 -18.47
CA ARG A 320 36.15 21.49 -19.13
C ARG A 320 36.38 21.98 -20.56
N ASP A 321 37.35 22.86 -20.77
CA ASP A 321 37.70 23.37 -22.09
C ASP A 321 38.18 22.24 -23.02
N HIS A 322 38.94 21.27 -22.49
CA HIS A 322 39.32 20.08 -23.24
C HIS A 322 38.09 19.29 -23.72
N PHE A 323 37.13 18.99 -22.84
CA PHE A 323 35.89 18.29 -23.24
C PHE A 323 35.05 19.10 -24.23
N LEU A 324 34.95 20.42 -24.04
CA LEU A 324 34.26 21.30 -24.98
C LEU A 324 34.96 21.33 -26.35
N ALA A 325 36.29 21.33 -26.40
CA ALA A 325 37.03 21.27 -27.65
C ALA A 325 36.74 19.98 -28.44
N TRP A 326 36.56 18.84 -27.75
CA TRP A 326 36.12 17.58 -28.36
C TRP A 326 34.68 17.60 -28.90
N SER A 327 33.87 18.58 -28.52
CA SER A 327 32.53 18.76 -29.06
C SER A 327 32.45 19.67 -30.29
N LEU A 328 33.57 20.28 -30.69
CA LEU A 328 33.59 21.19 -31.84
C LEU A 328 33.34 20.41 -33.14
N PRO A 329 32.49 20.91 -34.06
CA PRO A 329 32.21 20.23 -35.32
C PRO A 329 33.46 19.86 -36.13
N SER A 330 34.44 20.77 -36.18
CA SER A 330 35.74 20.53 -36.83
C SER A 330 36.53 19.39 -36.19
N LYS A 331 36.51 19.30 -34.85
CA LYS A 331 37.18 18.23 -34.10
C LYS A 331 36.47 16.89 -34.30
N VAL A 332 35.15 16.88 -34.26
CA VAL A 332 34.34 15.67 -34.51
C VAL A 332 34.62 15.12 -35.91
N GLU A 333 34.64 15.98 -36.92
CA GLU A 333 34.92 15.58 -38.30
C GLU A 333 36.36 15.06 -38.47
N GLN A 334 37.34 15.75 -37.88
CA GLN A 334 38.74 15.30 -37.87
C GLN A 334 38.88 13.89 -37.27
N GLU A 335 38.24 13.63 -36.13
CA GLU A 335 38.37 12.35 -35.43
C GLU A 335 37.60 11.23 -36.14
N ARG A 336 36.46 11.53 -36.76
CA ARG A 336 35.73 10.58 -37.61
C ARG A 336 36.56 10.16 -38.84
N GLN A 337 37.35 11.08 -39.40
CA GLN A 337 38.27 10.77 -40.50
C GLN A 337 39.44 9.89 -40.05
N LEU A 338 39.90 10.02 -38.81
CA LEU A 338 40.99 9.21 -38.24
C LEU A 338 40.52 7.83 -37.78
N ASP A 339 39.37 7.76 -37.11
CA ASP A 339 38.73 6.54 -36.61
C ASP A 339 37.23 6.58 -36.94
N GLY A 340 36.85 5.87 -38.02
CA GLY A 340 35.47 5.81 -38.51
C GLY A 340 34.48 5.14 -37.55
N SER A 341 34.93 4.59 -36.42
CA SER A 341 34.06 4.02 -35.37
C SER A 341 33.71 5.02 -34.26
N VAL A 342 34.29 6.22 -34.28
CA VAL A 342 34.02 7.30 -33.31
C VAL A 342 33.09 8.34 -33.92
N PHE A 343 32.20 8.90 -33.09
CA PHE A 343 31.22 9.90 -33.48
C PHE A 343 30.36 9.49 -34.68
N VAL A 344 30.10 8.19 -34.81
CA VAL A 344 29.15 7.69 -35.80
C VAL A 344 27.80 8.31 -35.49
N PRO A 345 27.11 8.91 -36.48
CA PRO A 345 25.73 9.31 -36.31
C PRO A 345 24.93 8.11 -35.84
N GLU A 346 24.43 8.16 -34.60
CA GLU A 346 23.32 7.30 -34.26
C GLU A 346 22.19 7.80 -35.15
N ASP A 347 21.66 6.94 -36.02
CA ASP A 347 20.42 7.24 -36.73
C ASP A 347 19.45 7.76 -35.67
N VAL A 348 19.14 9.05 -35.75
CA VAL A 348 18.08 9.62 -34.94
C VAL A 348 16.89 8.72 -35.25
N PRO A 349 16.24 8.07 -34.27
CA PRO A 349 14.98 7.42 -34.55
C PRO A 349 13.94 8.53 -34.76
N VAL A 350 14.03 9.22 -35.89
CA VAL A 350 12.85 9.49 -36.68
C VAL A 350 12.31 8.10 -36.91
N LEU A 351 11.11 7.82 -36.42
CA LEU A 351 10.36 6.68 -36.92
C LEU A 351 10.10 7.00 -38.40
N THR A 352 11.07 6.71 -39.26
CA THR A 352 10.90 6.79 -40.69
C THR A 352 10.17 5.52 -41.10
N PRO A 353 9.26 5.59 -42.08
CA PRO A 353 8.71 4.39 -42.72
C PRO A 353 9.78 3.47 -43.34
N GLN A 354 11.05 3.92 -43.40
CA GLN A 354 12.20 3.18 -43.91
C GLN A 354 12.89 2.30 -42.86
N ASP A 355 12.81 2.60 -41.57
CA ASP A 355 13.23 1.67 -40.50
C ASP A 355 12.28 0.47 -40.36
N GLU A 356 11.03 0.62 -40.82
CA GLU A 356 10.12 -0.50 -41.08
C GLU A 356 10.48 -1.28 -42.36
N MET A 357 11.25 -0.69 -43.27
CA MET A 357 11.53 -1.23 -44.60
C MET A 357 12.93 -1.82 -44.77
N GLU A 358 13.93 -1.40 -44.00
CA GLU A 358 15.27 -2.03 -44.04
C GLU A 358 15.26 -3.39 -43.31
N ASN A 359 14.46 -3.52 -42.25
CA ASN A 359 14.05 -4.82 -41.70
C ASN A 359 13.20 -5.67 -42.67
N ALA A 360 12.58 -5.06 -43.69
CA ALA A 360 11.82 -5.76 -44.71
C ALA A 360 12.67 -6.23 -45.91
N SER A 361 13.90 -5.75 -46.06
CA SER A 361 14.82 -6.18 -47.13
C SER A 361 15.63 -7.43 -46.76
N ILE A 362 15.96 -7.62 -45.48
CA ILE A 362 16.54 -8.88 -44.95
C ILE A 362 15.55 -10.04 -45.06
N LEU A 363 14.24 -9.76 -45.13
CA LEU A 363 13.20 -10.77 -45.34
C LEU A 363 12.95 -11.13 -46.81
N ARG A 364 13.64 -10.48 -47.77
CA ARG A 364 13.31 -10.61 -49.19
C ARG A 364 14.26 -11.47 -50.01
N ASN A 365 15.43 -11.85 -49.50
CA ASN A 365 16.45 -12.50 -50.33
C ASN A 365 16.83 -13.95 -50.05
N ASP A 366 16.19 -14.70 -49.14
CA ASP A 366 16.60 -16.11 -48.89
C ASP A 366 15.47 -17.13 -48.68
N ALA A 367 14.30 -16.94 -49.30
CA ALA A 367 13.24 -17.97 -49.23
C ALA A 367 12.47 -18.16 -50.54
N ASP A 368 13.19 -18.18 -51.66
CA ASP A 368 12.68 -18.72 -52.92
C ASP A 368 12.98 -20.22 -52.98
N ASN A 369 12.25 -20.99 -52.17
CA ASN A 369 12.16 -22.46 -52.26
C ASN A 369 10.72 -22.92 -51.90
N GLY A 370 9.73 -22.34 -52.58
CA GLY A 370 8.50 -22.98 -53.10
C GLY A 370 7.59 -23.91 -52.27
N TYR A 371 7.80 -24.16 -50.97
CA TYR A 371 7.09 -25.26 -50.26
C TYR A 371 6.00 -24.89 -49.24
N PHE A 372 5.93 -23.65 -48.72
CA PHE A 372 4.97 -23.26 -47.67
C PHE A 372 4.38 -21.85 -47.91
N GLN A 373 3.07 -21.68 -47.70
CA GLN A 373 2.33 -20.42 -47.92
C GLN A 373 2.34 -19.48 -46.70
N GLY A 374 2.52 -20.01 -45.49
CA GLY A 374 2.54 -19.25 -44.24
C GLY A 374 3.59 -19.75 -43.25
N LEU A 375 3.16 -20.16 -42.06
CA LEU A 375 4.05 -20.60 -40.96
C LEU A 375 4.09 -22.14 -40.89
N PRO A 376 5.27 -22.79 -41.00
CA PRO A 376 5.41 -24.21 -40.71
C PRO A 376 5.34 -24.45 -39.19
N ALA A 377 4.37 -25.24 -38.73
CA ALA A 377 4.18 -25.56 -37.32
C ALA A 377 3.85 -27.04 -37.09
N ARG A 378 4.23 -27.57 -35.92
CA ARG A 378 3.83 -28.91 -35.48
C ARG A 378 2.69 -28.83 -34.47
N ARG A 379 1.79 -29.81 -34.52
CA ARG A 379 0.72 -29.94 -33.53
C ARG A 379 1.34 -30.19 -32.15
N LYS A 380 1.04 -29.31 -31.19
CA LYS A 380 1.52 -29.45 -29.80
C LYS A 380 0.93 -30.71 -29.18
N SER A 381 1.73 -31.41 -28.36
CA SER A 381 1.23 -32.53 -27.55
C SER A 381 0.16 -32.03 -26.57
N LYS A 382 -0.95 -32.76 -26.46
CA LYS A 382 -2.05 -32.48 -25.51
C LYS A 382 -1.52 -32.28 -24.08
N MET A 383 -0.53 -33.08 -23.68
CA MET A 383 0.09 -33.00 -22.36
C MET A 383 0.81 -31.66 -22.14
N LYS A 384 1.53 -31.14 -23.14
CA LYS A 384 2.22 -29.84 -23.04
C LYS A 384 1.24 -28.68 -22.91
N VAL A 385 0.10 -28.72 -23.59
CA VAL A 385 -0.93 -27.67 -23.48
C VAL A 385 -1.60 -27.72 -22.10
N LEU A 386 -1.92 -28.91 -21.61
CA LEU A 386 -2.53 -29.09 -20.29
C LEU A 386 -1.58 -28.68 -19.14
N MET A 387 -0.29 -28.99 -19.26
CA MET A 387 0.73 -28.55 -18.29
C MET A 387 0.82 -27.02 -18.18
N LYS A 388 0.66 -26.28 -19.28
CA LYS A 388 0.61 -24.82 -19.23
C LYS A 388 -0.61 -24.31 -18.46
N VAL A 389 -1.79 -24.92 -18.65
CA VAL A 389 -3.00 -24.61 -17.87
C VAL A 389 -2.77 -24.87 -16.39
N PHE A 390 -2.22 -26.05 -16.05
CA PHE A 390 -1.96 -26.42 -14.67
C PHE A 390 -0.94 -25.49 -13.99
N SER A 391 0.12 -25.09 -14.69
CA SER A 391 1.13 -24.16 -14.15
C SER A 391 0.52 -22.81 -13.74
N ARG A 392 -0.41 -22.27 -14.54
CA ARG A 392 -1.10 -21.00 -14.24
C ARG A 392 -2.09 -21.15 -13.09
N TRP A 393 -2.79 -22.28 -13.06
CA TRP A 393 -3.68 -22.60 -11.94
C TRP A 393 -2.91 -22.78 -10.62
N ALA A 394 -1.72 -23.39 -10.65
CA ALA A 394 -0.86 -23.53 -9.48
C ALA A 394 -0.44 -22.17 -8.90
N ILE A 395 -0.15 -21.18 -9.75
CA ILE A 395 0.12 -19.80 -9.30
C ILE A 395 -1.09 -19.23 -8.56
N THR A 396 -2.31 -19.37 -9.09
CA THR A 396 -3.53 -18.94 -8.39
C THR A 396 -3.67 -19.63 -7.03
N MET A 397 -3.44 -20.95 -6.97
CA MET A 397 -3.52 -21.70 -5.70
C MET A 397 -2.50 -21.22 -4.67
N CYS A 398 -1.27 -20.91 -5.07
CA CYS A 398 -0.27 -20.34 -4.17
C CYS A 398 -0.73 -19.00 -3.56
N VAL A 399 -1.35 -18.14 -4.36
CA VAL A 399 -1.91 -16.86 -3.88
C VAL A 399 -3.09 -17.09 -2.94
N ILE A 400 -4.01 -18.00 -3.27
CA ILE A 400 -5.15 -18.38 -2.41
C ILE A 400 -4.67 -18.90 -1.04
N MET A 401 -3.68 -19.80 -1.02
CA MET A 401 -3.11 -20.31 0.23
C MET A 401 -2.43 -19.21 1.06
N SER A 402 -1.79 -18.25 0.41
CA SER A 402 -1.18 -17.09 1.07
C SER A 402 -2.24 -16.20 1.72
N ILE A 403 -3.37 -15.96 1.05
CA ILE A 403 -4.52 -15.21 1.60
C ILE A 403 -5.06 -15.90 2.86
N TYR A 404 -5.28 -17.22 2.81
CA TYR A 404 -5.70 -17.98 3.99
C TYR A 404 -4.74 -17.83 5.15
N THR A 405 -3.44 -17.97 4.87
CA THR A 405 -2.40 -17.88 5.89
C THR A 405 -2.43 -16.51 6.57
N VAL A 406 -2.54 -15.43 5.80
CA VAL A 406 -2.63 -14.07 6.35
C VAL A 406 -3.89 -13.89 7.19
N ILE A 407 -5.07 -14.28 6.72
CA ILE A 407 -6.30 -14.10 7.49
C ILE A 407 -6.26 -14.88 8.80
N ILE A 408 -5.83 -16.15 8.78
CA ILE A 408 -5.77 -17.01 9.98
C ILE A 408 -4.75 -16.48 11.00
N VAL A 409 -3.55 -16.11 10.55
CA VAL A 409 -2.47 -15.62 11.45
C VAL A 409 -2.89 -14.33 12.15
N TYR A 410 -3.55 -13.41 11.43
CA TYR A 410 -3.94 -12.13 12.00
C TYR A 410 -5.28 -12.19 12.76
N SER A 411 -6.20 -13.10 12.41
CA SER A 411 -7.42 -13.33 13.20
C SER A 411 -7.13 -13.99 14.55
N GLY A 412 -6.02 -14.73 14.68
CA GLY A 412 -5.57 -15.30 15.95
C GLY A 412 -4.99 -14.28 16.94
N ARG A 413 -4.72 -13.03 16.51
CA ARG A 413 -4.17 -11.99 17.39
C ARG A 413 -5.30 -11.25 18.12
N THR A 414 -5.30 -11.28 19.44
CA THR A 414 -6.32 -10.62 20.27
C THR A 414 -6.29 -9.09 20.17
N VAL A 415 -5.10 -8.50 20.00
CA VAL A 415 -4.89 -7.05 19.85
C VAL A 415 -3.73 -6.80 18.88
N MET A 416 -3.95 -5.91 17.91
CA MET A 416 -2.97 -5.45 16.93
C MET A 416 -2.68 -3.97 17.17
N ASN A 417 -1.39 -3.63 17.14
CA ASN A 417 -0.94 -2.23 17.11
C ASN A 417 -1.08 -1.66 15.69
N GLN A 418 -0.84 -0.35 15.52
CA GLN A 418 -0.96 0.33 14.22
C GLN A 418 -0.03 -0.25 13.15
N THR A 419 1.19 -0.64 13.52
CA THR A 419 2.17 -1.24 12.60
C THR A 419 1.70 -2.59 12.07
N THR A 420 1.24 -3.47 12.95
CA THR A 420 0.69 -4.80 12.61
C THR A 420 -0.59 -4.65 11.79
N LYS A 421 -1.46 -3.68 12.10
CA LYS A 421 -2.63 -3.36 11.27
C LYS A 421 -2.22 -2.94 9.84
N ARG A 422 -1.22 -2.07 9.69
CA ARG A 422 -0.70 -1.65 8.39
C ARG A 422 -0.09 -2.82 7.61
N GLN A 423 0.63 -3.72 8.29
CA GLN A 423 1.17 -4.95 7.68
C GLN A 423 0.07 -5.88 7.18
N TYR A 424 -0.97 -6.13 7.99
CA TYR A 424 -2.13 -6.91 7.58
C TYR A 424 -2.79 -6.31 6.32
N ASN A 425 -3.10 -5.02 6.35
CA ASN A 425 -3.74 -4.31 5.23
C ASN A 425 -2.88 -4.38 3.95
N ALA A 426 -1.57 -4.14 4.05
CA ALA A 426 -0.68 -4.22 2.90
C ALA A 426 -0.62 -5.64 2.31
N LEU A 427 -0.50 -6.66 3.15
CA LEU A 427 -0.43 -8.06 2.71
C LEU A 427 -1.74 -8.52 2.07
N ILE A 428 -2.89 -8.27 2.73
CA ILE A 428 -4.18 -8.75 2.23
C ILE A 428 -4.60 -8.02 0.95
N THR A 429 -4.35 -6.70 0.86
CA THR A 429 -4.60 -5.93 -0.37
C THR A 429 -3.69 -6.38 -1.50
N GLY A 430 -2.38 -6.54 -1.25
CA GLY A 430 -1.42 -7.00 -2.25
C GLY A 430 -1.76 -8.39 -2.79
N LEU A 431 -2.09 -9.34 -1.90
CA LEU A 431 -2.48 -10.70 -2.31
C LEU A 431 -3.83 -10.74 -3.03
N SER A 432 -4.79 -9.88 -2.66
CA SER A 432 -6.08 -9.78 -3.36
C SER A 432 -5.93 -9.22 -4.79
N ILE A 433 -5.06 -8.21 -4.97
CA ILE A 433 -4.70 -7.69 -6.30
C ILE A 433 -4.00 -8.77 -7.12
N ALA A 434 -3.03 -9.49 -6.52
CA ALA A 434 -2.33 -10.58 -7.17
C ALA A 434 -3.30 -11.69 -7.63
N LEU A 435 -4.30 -12.03 -6.81
CA LEU A 435 -5.34 -13.00 -7.16
C LEU A 435 -6.21 -12.50 -8.32
N GLY A 436 -6.65 -11.24 -8.28
CA GLY A 436 -7.41 -10.61 -9.36
C GLY A 436 -6.66 -10.61 -10.70
N LEU A 437 -5.37 -10.25 -10.68
CA LEU A 437 -4.49 -10.27 -11.85
C LEU A 437 -4.22 -11.69 -12.36
N ALA A 438 -3.99 -12.66 -11.47
CA ALA A 438 -3.78 -14.06 -11.85
C ALA A 438 -5.00 -14.64 -12.59
N VAL A 439 -6.20 -14.38 -12.06
CA VAL A 439 -7.47 -14.82 -12.68
C VAL A 439 -7.70 -14.10 -14.01
N ALA A 440 -7.52 -12.78 -14.08
CA ALA A 440 -7.67 -12.00 -15.32
C ALA A 440 -6.67 -12.43 -16.41
N SER A 441 -5.40 -12.64 -16.04
CA SER A 441 -4.35 -13.14 -16.94
C SER A 441 -4.68 -14.54 -17.48
N SER A 442 -5.15 -15.43 -16.61
CA SER A 442 -5.59 -16.77 -17.01
C SER A 442 -6.77 -16.72 -17.98
N LEU A 443 -7.75 -15.86 -17.71
CA LEU A 443 -8.89 -15.61 -18.59
C LEU A 443 -8.43 -15.13 -19.98
N ASN A 444 -7.64 -14.06 -20.06
CA ASN A 444 -7.16 -13.52 -21.34
C ASN A 444 -6.40 -14.55 -22.16
N HIS A 445 -5.57 -15.38 -21.50
CA HIS A 445 -4.86 -16.45 -22.19
C HIS A 445 -5.78 -17.55 -22.75
N MET A 446 -6.88 -17.89 -22.07
CA MET A 446 -7.85 -18.84 -22.60
C MET A 446 -8.48 -18.32 -23.91
N VAL A 447 -8.78 -17.02 -23.98
CA VAL A 447 -9.29 -16.39 -25.22
C VAL A 447 -8.24 -16.36 -26.32
N ALA A 448 -6.98 -16.05 -25.97
CA ALA A 448 -5.86 -16.02 -26.92
C ALA A 448 -5.62 -17.39 -27.59
N GLU A 449 -5.84 -18.50 -26.88
CA GLU A 449 -5.75 -19.85 -27.46
C GLU A 449 -6.99 -20.21 -28.29
N LEU A 450 -8.19 -19.81 -27.82
CA LEU A 450 -9.45 -20.10 -28.51
C LEU A 450 -9.64 -19.33 -29.83
N ARG A 451 -9.01 -18.16 -30.01
CA ARG A 451 -9.21 -17.30 -31.20
C ARG A 451 -8.92 -18.00 -32.53
N TRP A 452 -7.91 -18.86 -32.57
CA TRP A 452 -7.53 -19.62 -33.78
C TRP A 452 -8.57 -20.66 -34.18
N TRP A 453 -9.14 -21.34 -33.18
CA TRP A 453 -10.28 -22.21 -33.40
C TRP A 453 -11.52 -21.44 -33.88
N ILE A 454 -11.75 -20.22 -33.40
CA ILE A 454 -12.85 -19.36 -33.86
C ILE A 454 -12.65 -18.91 -35.33
N LEU A 455 -11.40 -18.65 -35.73
CA LEU A 455 -11.02 -18.24 -37.08
C LEU A 455 -11.03 -19.39 -38.10
N SER A 456 -10.81 -20.63 -37.68
CA SER A 456 -10.80 -21.79 -38.60
C SER A 456 -12.20 -22.24 -39.05
N ARG A 457 -13.25 -21.80 -38.36
CA ARG A 457 -14.61 -22.32 -38.62
C ARG A 457 -15.28 -21.71 -39.85
N ARG A 458 -14.99 -20.44 -40.20
CA ARG A 458 -15.77 -19.68 -41.19
C ARG A 458 -14.97 -18.53 -41.81
N PHE A 459 -15.30 -18.19 -43.05
CA PHE A 459 -14.83 -16.99 -43.74
C PHE A 459 -15.35 -15.70 -43.09
N ARG A 460 -14.47 -14.70 -42.93
CA ARG A 460 -14.73 -13.42 -42.25
C ARG A 460 -14.04 -12.27 -42.99
N SER A 461 -14.60 -11.06 -42.93
CA SER A 461 -13.94 -9.88 -43.48
C SER A 461 -12.65 -9.55 -42.73
N LYS A 462 -11.68 -8.92 -43.40
CA LYS A 462 -10.38 -8.51 -42.85
C LYS A 462 -10.50 -7.87 -41.45
N ARG A 463 -11.34 -6.85 -41.33
CA ARG A 463 -11.58 -6.12 -40.07
C ARG A 463 -12.15 -7.00 -38.94
N LYS A 464 -12.91 -8.05 -39.25
CA LYS A 464 -13.40 -9.01 -38.24
C LYS A 464 -12.31 -9.99 -37.82
N VAL A 465 -11.39 -10.34 -38.72
CA VAL A 465 -10.23 -11.19 -38.40
C VAL A 465 -9.30 -10.45 -37.44
N GLU A 466 -8.96 -9.19 -37.73
CA GLU A 466 -8.14 -8.34 -36.85
C GLU A 466 -8.74 -8.19 -35.44
N LEU A 467 -10.05 -7.93 -35.35
CA LEU A 467 -10.76 -7.83 -34.07
C LEU A 467 -10.79 -9.14 -33.27
N ILE A 468 -10.82 -10.31 -33.93
CA ILE A 468 -10.77 -11.62 -33.26
C ILE A 468 -9.34 -11.95 -32.84
N LEU A 469 -8.34 -11.56 -33.62
CA LEU A 469 -6.94 -11.72 -33.24
C LEU A 469 -6.59 -10.90 -32.00
N GLN A 470 -7.19 -9.72 -31.84
CA GLN A 470 -7.02 -8.83 -30.67
C GLN A 470 -8.09 -9.04 -29.56
N ALA A 471 -8.81 -10.18 -29.58
CA ALA A 471 -9.90 -10.45 -28.64
C ALA A 471 -9.45 -10.71 -27.19
N ASP A 472 -8.15 -10.84 -26.96
CA ASP A 472 -7.52 -10.81 -25.63
C ASP A 472 -7.64 -9.44 -24.95
N ASN A 473 -8.01 -8.40 -25.71
CA ASN A 473 -8.37 -7.08 -25.18
C ASN A 473 -9.89 -6.89 -25.17
N LEU A 474 -10.44 -6.60 -23.98
CA LEU A 474 -11.88 -6.38 -23.77
C LEU A 474 -12.48 -5.31 -24.70
N LYS A 475 -11.72 -4.25 -25.01
CA LYS A 475 -12.14 -3.17 -25.93
C LYS A 475 -12.50 -3.71 -27.32
N HIS A 476 -11.68 -4.62 -27.85
CA HIS A 476 -11.87 -5.17 -29.19
C HIS A 476 -13.01 -6.19 -29.22
N THR A 477 -13.20 -6.96 -28.15
CA THR A 477 -14.35 -7.87 -27.99
C THR A 477 -15.68 -7.10 -27.92
N ILE A 478 -15.71 -5.96 -27.22
CA ILE A 478 -16.89 -5.06 -27.20
C ILE A 478 -17.11 -4.43 -28.58
N MET A 479 -16.06 -3.94 -29.24
CA MET A 479 -16.16 -3.35 -30.57
C MET A 479 -16.64 -4.36 -31.63
N LEU A 480 -16.23 -5.62 -31.49
CA LEU A 480 -16.68 -6.74 -32.31
C LEU A 480 -18.18 -7.02 -32.11
N ALA A 481 -18.68 -6.92 -30.87
CA ALA A 481 -20.10 -7.05 -30.58
C ALA A 481 -20.90 -5.92 -31.21
N VAL A 482 -20.57 -4.65 -30.93
CA VAL A 482 -21.30 -3.46 -31.42
C VAL A 482 -21.46 -3.44 -32.95
N ARG A 483 -20.45 -3.92 -33.70
CA ARG A 483 -20.47 -3.91 -35.17
C ARG A 483 -21.03 -5.19 -35.80
N SER A 484 -21.33 -6.22 -35.01
CA SER A 484 -21.87 -7.48 -35.51
C SER A 484 -23.39 -7.49 -35.48
N LYS A 485 -24.05 -7.84 -36.59
CA LYS A 485 -25.50 -8.11 -36.62
C LYS A 485 -25.89 -9.51 -36.11
N ARG A 486 -24.92 -10.34 -35.69
CA ARG A 486 -25.15 -11.75 -35.31
C ARG A 486 -25.29 -11.94 -33.81
N TRP A 487 -26.42 -12.49 -33.39
CA TRP A 487 -26.77 -12.75 -31.99
C TRP A 487 -25.76 -13.62 -31.23
N SER A 488 -25.15 -14.61 -31.89
CA SER A 488 -24.17 -15.50 -31.25
C SER A 488 -22.87 -14.80 -30.81
N ILE A 489 -22.48 -13.71 -31.48
CA ILE A 489 -21.30 -12.91 -31.09
C ILE A 489 -21.64 -12.03 -29.89
N HIS A 490 -22.87 -11.51 -29.83
CA HIS A 490 -23.37 -10.76 -28.68
C HIS A 490 -23.43 -11.62 -27.42
N LEU A 491 -23.98 -12.83 -27.51
CA LEU A 491 -24.01 -13.77 -26.38
C LEU A 491 -22.61 -14.15 -25.88
N ALA A 492 -21.66 -14.39 -26.79
CA ALA A 492 -20.29 -14.72 -26.41
C ALA A 492 -19.55 -13.53 -25.77
N ALA A 493 -19.71 -12.32 -26.31
CA ALA A 493 -19.11 -11.11 -25.76
C ALA A 493 -19.73 -10.74 -24.40
N LEU A 494 -21.06 -10.88 -24.26
CA LEU A 494 -21.77 -10.66 -23.00
C LEU A 494 -21.35 -11.69 -21.94
N GLY A 495 -21.28 -12.98 -22.30
CA GLY A 495 -20.81 -14.02 -21.40
C GLY A 495 -19.36 -13.80 -20.96
N TRP A 496 -18.49 -13.36 -21.88
CA TRP A 496 -17.11 -12.99 -21.57
C TRP A 496 -17.02 -11.78 -20.62
N LEU A 497 -17.83 -10.75 -20.87
CA LEU A 497 -17.90 -9.55 -20.03
C LEU A 497 -18.39 -9.89 -18.62
N ILE A 498 -19.46 -10.68 -18.51
CA ILE A 498 -20.01 -11.14 -17.22
C ILE A 498 -18.98 -11.97 -16.47
N LEU A 499 -18.27 -12.89 -17.14
CA LEU A 499 -17.24 -13.71 -16.50
C LEU A 499 -16.06 -12.85 -16.00
N THR A 500 -15.64 -11.87 -16.79
CA THR A 500 -14.51 -10.97 -16.45
C THR A 500 -14.89 -10.03 -15.30
N ILE A 501 -16.03 -9.35 -15.38
CA ILE A 501 -16.47 -8.43 -14.32
C ILE A 501 -16.92 -9.21 -13.08
N GLY A 502 -17.70 -10.27 -13.26
CA GLY A 502 -18.24 -11.09 -12.18
C GLY A 502 -17.15 -11.76 -11.36
N SER A 503 -16.07 -12.23 -11.97
CA SER A 503 -14.92 -12.76 -11.23
C SER A 503 -14.21 -11.69 -10.38
N GLN A 504 -14.03 -10.47 -10.89
CA GLN A 504 -13.43 -9.38 -10.12
C GLN A 504 -14.34 -8.90 -8.98
N VAL A 505 -15.65 -8.81 -9.21
CA VAL A 505 -16.63 -8.46 -8.17
C VAL A 505 -16.66 -9.54 -7.07
N GLY A 506 -16.67 -10.82 -7.46
CA GLY A 506 -16.62 -11.93 -6.50
C GLY A 506 -15.34 -11.92 -5.66
N LEU A 507 -14.19 -11.60 -6.25
CA LEU A 507 -12.93 -11.47 -5.53
C LEU A 507 -12.89 -10.23 -4.63
N ALA A 508 -13.44 -9.11 -5.07
CA ALA A 508 -13.54 -7.90 -4.24
C ALA A 508 -14.45 -8.10 -3.02
N ALA A 509 -15.49 -8.95 -3.14
CA ALA A 509 -16.38 -9.29 -2.03
C ALA A 509 -15.69 -10.01 -0.87
N ILE A 510 -14.49 -10.58 -1.08
CA ILE A 510 -13.68 -11.14 0.01
C ILE A 510 -13.37 -10.06 1.06
N GLY A 511 -13.12 -8.82 0.63
CA GLY A 511 -12.87 -7.68 1.51
C GLY A 511 -14.06 -7.28 2.39
N LEU A 512 -15.27 -7.76 2.09
CA LEU A 512 -16.48 -7.54 2.89
C LEU A 512 -16.68 -8.63 3.96
N CYS A 513 -15.91 -9.72 3.90
CA CYS A 513 -16.06 -10.86 4.82
C CYS A 513 -15.25 -10.70 6.13
N TYR A 514 -14.47 -9.63 6.23
CA TYR A 514 -13.67 -9.29 7.41
C TYR A 514 -13.62 -7.78 7.64
N SER A 515 -13.46 -7.36 8.90
CA SER A 515 -13.37 -5.96 9.33
C SER A 515 -12.27 -5.80 10.38
N THR A 516 -11.58 -4.66 10.37
CA THR A 516 -10.70 -4.28 11.49
C THR A 516 -11.52 -3.49 12.50
N GLU A 517 -11.83 -4.08 13.64
CA GLU A 517 -12.62 -3.48 14.72
C GLU A 517 -11.69 -2.97 15.84
N THR A 518 -12.20 -2.12 16.72
CA THR A 518 -11.52 -1.76 17.98
C THR A 518 -11.46 -2.99 18.89
N ALA A 519 -10.29 -3.23 19.50
CA ALA A 519 -10.17 -4.26 20.52
C ALA A 519 -10.95 -3.82 21.77
N ASP A 520 -11.94 -4.62 22.13
CA ASP A 520 -12.92 -4.40 23.21
C ASP A 520 -12.59 -5.23 24.46
N LYS A 521 -11.84 -6.33 24.31
CA LYS A 521 -11.52 -7.25 25.42
C LYS A 521 -10.17 -7.02 26.08
N ARG A 522 -9.20 -6.45 25.37
CA ARG A 522 -7.83 -6.23 25.85
C ARG A 522 -7.24 -4.95 25.29
N ALA A 523 -6.54 -4.20 26.13
CA ALA A 523 -5.83 -3.01 25.71
C ALA A 523 -4.41 -3.33 25.24
N LEU A 524 -3.86 -2.43 24.42
CA LEU A 524 -2.44 -2.38 24.11
C LEU A 524 -1.75 -1.58 25.23
N LEU A 525 -0.68 -2.11 25.81
CA LEU A 525 0.10 -1.37 26.80
C LEU A 525 1.27 -0.63 26.13
N VAL A 526 1.40 0.66 26.41
CA VAL A 526 2.49 1.53 25.91
C VAL A 526 3.11 2.26 27.11
N PRO A 527 4.44 2.45 27.19
CA PRO A 527 5.03 3.24 28.26
C PRO A 527 4.42 4.65 28.34
N GLY A 528 3.98 5.07 29.53
CA GLY A 528 3.32 6.36 29.72
C GLY A 528 2.73 6.52 31.12
N ASN A 529 2.03 7.63 31.36
CA ASN A 529 1.42 7.91 32.66
C ASN A 529 0.08 7.19 32.81
N VAL A 530 -0.14 6.57 33.95
CA VAL A 530 -1.40 5.92 34.34
C VAL A 530 -2.00 6.60 35.56
N SER A 531 -3.32 6.60 35.62
CA SER A 531 -4.10 7.03 36.77
C SER A 531 -4.42 5.82 37.64
N ILE A 532 -4.15 5.92 38.94
CA ILE A 532 -4.53 4.93 39.96
C ILE A 532 -5.22 5.62 41.12
N ALA A 533 -6.18 4.96 41.77
CA ALA A 533 -6.79 5.48 42.98
C ALA A 533 -5.77 5.62 44.12
N ASN A 534 -5.80 6.73 44.86
CA ASN A 534 -5.04 6.85 46.10
C ASN A 534 -5.69 6.01 47.20
N MET A 535 -5.03 4.94 47.65
CA MET A 535 -5.57 3.97 48.61
C MET A 535 -4.94 4.08 50.01
N ASP A 536 -4.29 5.19 50.35
CA ASP A 536 -3.70 5.41 51.68
C ASP A 536 -4.75 5.42 52.80
N THR A 537 -5.91 6.03 52.54
CA THR A 537 -7.06 6.08 53.45
C THR A 537 -8.37 6.22 52.67
N ILE A 538 -9.50 6.03 53.34
CA ILE A 538 -10.81 6.27 52.73
C ILE A 538 -11.09 7.77 52.63
N GLU A 539 -11.51 8.25 51.45
CA GLU A 539 -11.95 9.63 51.27
C GLU A 539 -13.44 9.80 51.59
N THR A 540 -13.78 10.84 52.32
CA THR A 540 -15.14 11.03 52.82
C THR A 540 -16.00 11.94 51.93
N ALA A 541 -15.40 12.62 50.94
CA ALA A 541 -16.02 13.73 50.22
C ALA A 541 -17.32 13.34 49.46
N LYS A 542 -17.41 12.08 49.03
CA LYS A 542 -18.58 11.54 48.30
C LYS A 542 -19.77 11.25 49.22
N ILE A 543 -19.54 11.12 50.54
CA ILE A 543 -20.55 10.73 51.53
C ILE A 543 -20.85 11.87 52.52
N VAL A 544 -19.82 12.63 52.91
CA VAL A 544 -19.89 13.73 53.88
C VAL A 544 -19.61 15.05 53.16
N GLN A 545 -20.45 16.07 53.41
CA GLN A 545 -20.42 17.37 52.71
C GLN A 545 -19.09 18.15 52.81
N SER A 546 -18.19 17.77 53.72
CA SER A 546 -16.84 18.33 53.82
C SER A 546 -15.81 17.19 53.75
N LYS A 547 -14.64 17.44 53.14
CA LYS A 547 -13.46 16.56 53.15
C LYS A 547 -12.90 16.43 54.57
N SER A 548 -13.67 15.79 55.45
CA SER A 548 -13.37 15.64 56.87
C SER A 548 -12.47 14.41 57.06
N ASN A 549 -11.26 14.66 57.55
CA ASN A 549 -10.35 13.58 57.96
C ASN A 549 -10.62 13.09 59.38
N SER A 550 -11.78 13.41 59.97
CA SER A 550 -12.14 12.88 61.28
C SER A 550 -12.35 11.36 61.22
N LEU A 551 -11.90 10.65 62.25
CA LEU A 551 -12.07 9.21 62.35
C LEU A 551 -13.55 8.81 62.22
N GLY A 552 -14.45 9.59 62.82
CA GLY A 552 -15.89 9.36 62.71
C GLY A 552 -16.42 9.43 61.28
N ALA A 553 -16.00 10.44 60.50
CA ALA A 553 -16.38 10.53 59.10
C ALA A 553 -15.85 9.34 58.28
N GLN A 554 -14.62 8.90 58.52
CA GLN A 554 -14.03 7.74 57.85
C GLN A 554 -14.76 6.42 58.18
N GLN A 555 -15.10 6.22 59.45
CA GLN A 555 -15.84 5.05 59.93
C GLN A 555 -17.26 4.98 59.35
N TYR A 556 -17.99 6.11 59.33
CA TYR A 556 -19.30 6.21 58.68
C TYR A 556 -19.21 5.95 57.17
N THR A 557 -18.19 6.51 56.51
CA THR A 557 -17.94 6.31 55.08
C THR A 557 -17.62 4.84 54.78
N ALA A 558 -16.84 4.16 55.61
CA ALA A 558 -16.49 2.76 55.43
C ALA A 558 -17.74 1.85 55.48
N ASN A 559 -18.63 2.05 56.46
CA ASN A 559 -19.91 1.33 56.51
C ASN A 559 -20.79 1.62 55.28
N SER A 560 -20.86 2.90 54.90
CA SER A 560 -21.62 3.35 53.72
C SER A 560 -21.12 2.69 52.43
N TYR A 561 -19.80 2.64 52.22
CA TYR A 561 -19.18 1.98 51.06
C TYR A 561 -19.45 0.47 51.04
N GLY A 562 -19.39 -0.20 52.19
CA GLY A 562 -19.75 -1.61 52.28
C GLY A 562 -21.21 -1.85 51.89
N THR A 563 -22.13 -0.97 52.27
CA THR A 563 -23.54 -1.02 51.85
C THR A 563 -23.72 -0.68 50.37
N MET A 564 -23.05 0.36 49.87
CA MET A 564 -23.07 0.76 48.46
C MET A 564 -22.47 -0.29 47.53
N SER A 565 -21.59 -1.16 48.04
CA SER A 565 -21.04 -2.29 47.26
C SER A 565 -22.14 -3.23 46.75
N LEU A 566 -23.34 -3.21 47.33
CA LEU A 566 -24.50 -3.95 46.82
C LEU A 566 -24.99 -3.46 45.46
N ALA A 567 -24.62 -2.24 45.04
CA ALA A 567 -24.95 -1.70 43.73
C ALA A 567 -24.04 -2.25 42.60
N TYR A 568 -22.96 -2.96 42.96
CA TYR A 568 -22.02 -3.57 42.02
C TYR A 568 -22.17 -5.10 42.01
N ASP A 569 -21.99 -5.68 40.83
CA ASP A 569 -22.08 -7.12 40.64
C ASP A 569 -20.91 -7.85 41.31
N THR A 570 -21.20 -9.07 41.78
CA THR A 570 -20.22 -9.98 42.37
C THR A 570 -20.14 -11.24 41.52
N ALA A 571 -18.93 -11.63 41.15
CA ALA A 571 -18.66 -12.83 40.35
C ALA A 571 -17.83 -13.85 41.14
N THR A 572 -17.61 -15.02 40.56
CA THR A 572 -16.73 -16.04 41.13
C THR A 572 -15.26 -15.68 40.94
N ILE A 573 -14.35 -16.27 41.71
CA ILE A 573 -12.91 -15.99 41.60
C ILE A 573 -12.34 -16.38 40.24
N GLU A 574 -12.92 -17.39 39.57
CA GLU A 574 -12.52 -17.87 38.25
C GLU A 574 -12.84 -16.86 37.14
N GLU A 575 -13.83 -16.01 37.37
CA GLU A 575 -14.26 -14.95 36.45
C GLU A 575 -13.48 -13.64 36.65
N ALA A 576 -12.53 -13.60 37.60
CA ALA A 576 -11.69 -12.44 37.82
C ALA A 576 -10.90 -12.07 36.54
N PRO A 577 -10.88 -10.78 36.16
CA PRO A 577 -10.28 -10.37 34.91
C PRO A 577 -8.78 -10.64 34.92
N LEU A 578 -8.29 -11.15 33.79
CA LEU A 578 -6.85 -11.26 33.55
C LEU A 578 -6.26 -9.87 33.35
N ALA A 579 -4.98 -9.71 33.70
CA ALA A 579 -4.26 -8.47 33.46
C ALA A 579 -4.41 -8.00 32.00
N ARG A 580 -4.59 -6.68 31.81
CA ARG A 580 -4.85 -5.99 30.53
C ARG A 580 -6.26 -6.16 29.96
N ALA A 581 -7.16 -6.86 30.65
CA ALA A 581 -8.57 -6.86 30.28
C ALA A 581 -9.12 -5.43 30.41
N ILE A 582 -9.88 -4.98 29.42
CA ILE A 582 -10.55 -3.68 29.49
C ILE A 582 -11.70 -3.79 30.50
N PHE A 583 -11.75 -2.85 31.44
CA PHE A 583 -12.81 -2.76 32.44
C PHE A 583 -13.89 -1.80 31.95
N VAL A 584 -15.16 -2.21 32.06
CA VAL A 584 -16.32 -1.37 31.82
C VAL A 584 -17.22 -1.34 33.07
N PRO A 585 -18.02 -0.28 33.31
CA PRO A 585 -18.81 -0.15 34.54
C PRO A 585 -19.85 -1.25 34.80
N SER A 586 -20.20 -2.04 33.78
CA SER A 586 -21.07 -3.22 33.92
C SER A 586 -20.34 -4.48 34.36
N ASP A 587 -19.02 -4.45 34.46
CA ASP A 587 -18.24 -5.60 34.89
C ASP A 587 -18.34 -5.77 36.42
N PRO A 588 -18.34 -7.03 36.92
CA PRO A 588 -18.29 -7.30 38.35
C PRO A 588 -17.07 -6.66 39.01
N LEU A 589 -17.27 -6.04 40.18
CA LEU A 589 -16.22 -5.34 40.90
C LEU A 589 -15.58 -6.23 41.98
N MET A 590 -16.35 -7.16 42.55
CA MET A 590 -15.88 -8.09 43.58
C MET A 590 -15.94 -9.54 43.09
N PHE A 591 -14.93 -10.32 43.46
CA PHE A 591 -14.80 -11.72 43.08
C PHE A 591 -14.72 -12.58 44.34
N CYS A 592 -15.77 -13.35 44.63
CA CYS A 592 -15.91 -14.07 45.89
C CYS A 592 -15.93 -15.59 45.69
N SER A 593 -15.41 -16.28 46.71
CA SER A 593 -15.55 -17.72 46.94
C SER A 593 -16.15 -17.94 48.34
N GLU A 594 -16.28 -19.20 48.76
CA GLU A 594 -16.75 -19.52 50.11
C GLU A 594 -15.78 -19.07 51.21
N ASP A 595 -14.47 -19.02 50.93
CA ASP A 595 -13.43 -18.76 51.94
C ASP A 595 -12.89 -17.31 51.93
N HIS A 596 -12.99 -16.63 50.79
CA HIS A 596 -12.43 -15.29 50.63
C HIS A 596 -13.06 -14.52 49.48
N CYS A 597 -12.95 -13.20 49.53
CA CYS A 597 -13.28 -12.32 48.42
C CYS A 597 -12.09 -11.47 48.01
N LYS A 598 -12.04 -11.10 46.73
CA LYS A 598 -10.93 -10.42 46.08
C LYS A 598 -11.42 -9.21 45.27
N TYR A 599 -10.61 -8.17 45.26
CA TYR A 599 -10.70 -7.03 44.34
C TYR A 599 -9.45 -6.99 43.46
N VAL A 600 -9.62 -6.68 42.17
CA VAL A 600 -8.53 -6.48 41.20
C VAL A 600 -8.43 -4.98 40.93
N PHE A 601 -7.23 -4.41 41.05
CA PHE A 601 -7.04 -2.99 40.84
C PHE A 601 -7.10 -2.62 39.35
N HIS A 602 -7.60 -1.43 39.09
CA HIS A 602 -7.69 -0.85 37.75
C HIS A 602 -6.65 0.25 37.54
N GLU A 603 -6.22 0.40 36.29
CA GLU A 603 -5.36 1.50 35.82
C GLU A 603 -5.99 2.16 34.60
N THR A 604 -6.04 3.49 34.61
CA THR A 604 -6.66 4.28 33.53
C THR A 604 -5.60 5.08 32.77
N SER A 605 -5.73 5.16 31.45
CA SER A 605 -4.83 5.97 30.61
C SER A 605 -5.05 7.46 30.78
N GLN A 606 -4.01 8.20 31.18
CA GLN A 606 -4.06 9.66 31.29
C GLN A 606 -4.35 10.35 29.96
N GLU A 607 -3.77 9.84 28.86
CA GLU A 607 -4.07 10.36 27.52
C GLU A 607 -5.57 10.21 27.19
N SER A 608 -6.16 9.05 27.53
CA SER A 608 -7.59 8.80 27.30
C SER A 608 -8.52 9.63 28.19
N ILE A 609 -8.10 9.98 29.41
CA ILE A 609 -8.84 10.86 30.33
C ILE A 609 -8.88 12.29 29.77
N THR A 610 -7.78 12.75 29.18
CA THR A 610 -7.69 14.11 28.63
C THR A 610 -8.43 14.30 27.29
N ASP A 611 -8.75 13.21 26.58
CA ASP A 611 -9.51 13.28 25.33
C ASP A 611 -11.02 13.32 25.58
N LEU A 612 -11.60 14.52 25.55
CA LEU A 612 -13.04 14.76 25.73
C LEU A 612 -13.94 14.06 24.68
N ASN A 613 -13.38 13.54 23.59
CA ASN A 613 -14.14 12.87 22.53
C ASN A 613 -14.18 11.34 22.70
N SER A 614 -13.53 10.79 23.73
CA SER A 614 -13.42 9.34 23.90
C SER A 614 -13.60 8.93 25.36
N ASN A 615 -14.25 7.78 25.59
CA ASN A 615 -14.31 7.22 26.94
C ASN A 615 -12.91 6.80 27.40
N PRO A 616 -12.54 7.08 28.67
CA PRO A 616 -11.30 6.63 29.27
C PRO A 616 -11.09 5.13 29.10
N VAL A 617 -9.83 4.74 28.88
CA VAL A 617 -9.44 3.34 28.75
C VAL A 617 -8.92 2.89 30.10
N THR A 618 -9.73 2.09 30.78
CA THR A 618 -9.40 1.48 32.07
C THR A 618 -9.16 -0.01 31.88
N VAL A 619 -8.12 -0.55 32.53
CA VAL A 619 -7.79 -1.98 32.47
C VAL A 619 -7.56 -2.60 33.83
N ALA A 620 -7.88 -3.88 33.95
CA ALA A 620 -7.48 -4.72 35.06
C ALA A 620 -5.96 -4.92 35.09
N THR A 621 -5.39 -4.71 36.27
CA THR A 621 -3.97 -4.98 36.54
C THR A 621 -3.78 -6.42 37.00
N ASP A 622 -2.53 -6.83 37.22
CA ASP A 622 -2.21 -8.07 37.93
C ASP A 622 -2.22 -7.91 39.46
N ARG A 623 -2.56 -6.71 39.97
CA ARG A 623 -2.64 -6.41 41.39
C ARG A 623 -4.00 -6.79 41.94
N SER A 624 -3.99 -7.40 43.12
CA SER A 624 -5.22 -7.73 43.81
C SER A 624 -5.07 -7.76 45.31
N ILE A 625 -6.17 -7.53 46.02
CA ILE A 625 -6.25 -7.59 47.47
C ILE A 625 -7.38 -8.51 47.87
N ASN A 626 -7.16 -9.28 48.95
CA ASN A 626 -8.10 -10.29 49.43
C ASN A 626 -8.60 -9.93 50.83
N SER A 627 -9.85 -10.29 51.10
CA SER A 627 -10.45 -10.30 52.42
C SER A 627 -10.80 -11.73 52.81
N THR A 628 -10.37 -12.15 53.99
CA THR A 628 -10.62 -13.48 54.57
C THR A 628 -11.24 -13.32 55.95
N THR A 629 -12.26 -14.10 56.25
CA THR A 629 -12.92 -14.08 57.56
C THR A 629 -12.90 -15.47 58.18
N ARG A 630 -12.72 -15.55 59.49
CA ARG A 630 -12.91 -16.78 60.27
C ARG A 630 -13.86 -16.53 61.43
N CYS A 631 -14.90 -17.35 61.52
CA CYS A 631 -15.98 -17.20 62.49
C CYS A 631 -16.13 -18.45 63.36
N ALA A 632 -16.45 -18.23 64.62
CA ALA A 632 -17.05 -19.23 65.49
C ALA A 632 -18.51 -18.85 65.77
N ALA A 633 -19.40 -19.84 65.85
CA ALA A 633 -20.84 -19.64 66.05
C ALA A 633 -21.35 -20.46 67.23
N TRP A 634 -22.29 -19.89 67.98
CA TRP A 634 -22.88 -20.50 69.16
C TRP A 634 -24.37 -20.17 69.27
N PRO A 635 -25.21 -21.13 69.71
CA PRO A 635 -26.63 -20.88 69.88
C PRO A 635 -26.90 -20.01 71.13
N VAL A 636 -27.90 -19.13 71.02
CA VAL A 636 -28.36 -18.28 72.13
C VAL A 636 -29.49 -18.98 72.89
N THR A 637 -29.28 -19.23 74.18
CA THR A 637 -30.20 -20.03 75.02
C THR A 637 -31.16 -19.20 75.86
N ALA A 638 -30.88 -17.91 76.05
CA ALA A 638 -31.78 -16.96 76.72
C ALA A 638 -31.59 -15.54 76.16
N GLY A 639 -32.67 -14.77 76.06
CA GLY A 639 -32.67 -13.39 75.55
C GLY A 639 -32.61 -13.27 74.02
N GLY A 640 -32.79 -14.37 73.28
CA GLY A 640 -32.55 -14.45 71.83
C GLY A 640 -33.51 -13.66 70.93
N ASN A 641 -34.65 -13.21 71.44
CA ASN A 641 -35.60 -12.38 70.68
C ASN A 641 -35.22 -10.89 70.58
N GLY A 642 -34.01 -10.51 71.03
CA GLY A 642 -33.49 -9.14 70.91
C GLY A 642 -34.19 -8.09 71.79
N THR A 643 -35.07 -8.49 72.70
CA THR A 643 -35.75 -7.58 73.65
C THR A 643 -35.04 -7.46 75.01
N SER A 644 -34.14 -8.39 75.31
CA SER A 644 -33.39 -8.44 76.57
C SER A 644 -32.07 -7.66 76.44
N PRO A 645 -31.61 -6.97 77.51
CA PRO A 645 -30.33 -6.26 77.49
C PRO A 645 -29.12 -7.21 77.48
N ASN A 646 -29.32 -8.47 77.86
CA ASN A 646 -28.29 -9.50 77.93
C ASN A 646 -28.79 -10.77 77.24
N ILE A 647 -27.87 -11.46 76.56
CA ILE A 647 -28.09 -12.78 75.96
C ILE A 647 -27.18 -13.81 76.62
N THR A 648 -27.66 -15.05 76.72
CA THR A 648 -26.85 -16.17 77.26
C THR A 648 -26.48 -17.13 76.14
N VAL A 649 -25.18 -17.27 75.86
CA VAL A 649 -24.64 -18.08 74.77
C VAL A 649 -24.09 -19.39 75.31
N ALA A 650 -24.38 -20.51 74.64
CA ALA A 650 -23.89 -21.83 75.01
C ALA A 650 -22.58 -22.17 74.29
N THR A 651 -21.59 -22.67 75.04
CA THR A 651 -20.29 -23.12 74.50
C THR A 651 -20.22 -24.65 74.42
N GLU A 652 -19.25 -25.17 73.66
CA GLU A 652 -19.07 -26.61 73.38
C GLU A 652 -18.89 -27.48 74.64
N ASN A 653 -18.43 -26.92 75.76
CA ASN A 653 -18.19 -27.65 77.03
C ASN A 653 -19.29 -27.47 78.09
N ASN A 654 -20.55 -27.25 77.67
CA ASN A 654 -21.68 -26.97 78.58
C ASN A 654 -21.53 -25.65 79.40
N GLY A 655 -20.53 -24.84 79.08
CA GLY A 655 -20.31 -23.51 79.66
C GLY A 655 -21.28 -22.48 79.06
N ARG A 656 -21.68 -21.49 79.86
CA ARG A 656 -22.52 -20.37 79.42
C ARG A 656 -21.82 -19.06 79.74
N PHE A 657 -21.84 -18.12 78.81
CA PHE A 657 -21.39 -16.76 79.06
C PHE A 657 -22.49 -15.77 78.66
N VAL A 658 -22.53 -14.65 79.38
CA VAL A 658 -23.55 -13.61 79.21
C VAL A 658 -22.92 -12.46 78.43
N ILE A 659 -23.60 -12.03 77.37
CA ILE A 659 -23.17 -10.93 76.50
C ILE A 659 -24.19 -9.80 76.61
N GLY A 660 -23.72 -8.58 76.82
CA GLY A 660 -24.56 -7.39 76.79
C GLY A 660 -24.83 -6.96 75.35
N VAL A 661 -26.10 -6.76 75.00
CA VAL A 661 -26.52 -6.24 73.70
C VAL A 661 -26.75 -4.74 73.83
N PRO A 662 -26.18 -3.90 72.93
CA PRO A 662 -26.16 -2.45 73.14
C PRO A 662 -27.52 -1.76 72.92
N VAL A 663 -28.45 -2.43 72.24
CA VAL A 663 -29.79 -1.91 71.96
C VAL A 663 -30.80 -3.05 71.90
N ARG A 664 -32.05 -2.77 72.29
CA ARG A 664 -33.17 -3.71 72.22
C ARG A 664 -33.88 -3.57 70.88
N GLY A 665 -33.36 -4.26 69.86
CA GLY A 665 -33.84 -4.16 68.47
C GLY A 665 -35.12 -4.92 68.16
N GLY A 666 -35.53 -5.86 69.02
CA GLY A 666 -36.58 -6.83 68.70
C GLY A 666 -36.06 -8.03 67.91
N THR A 667 -36.99 -8.89 67.48
CA THR A 667 -36.71 -10.08 66.65
C THR A 667 -36.47 -9.69 65.20
N ASP A 668 -35.91 -10.60 64.41
CA ASP A 668 -35.72 -10.50 62.95
C ASP A 668 -34.74 -9.39 62.52
N GLN A 669 -33.61 -9.31 63.22
CA GLN A 669 -32.50 -8.43 62.88
C GLN A 669 -31.16 -9.06 63.27
N THR A 670 -30.10 -8.61 62.61
CA THR A 670 -28.73 -8.95 62.98
C THR A 670 -27.99 -7.70 63.45
N THR A 671 -27.47 -7.76 64.67
CA THR A 671 -26.65 -6.67 65.26
C THR A 671 -25.18 -7.05 65.18
N PHE A 672 -24.40 -6.30 64.40
CA PHE A 672 -22.94 -6.41 64.35
C PHE A 672 -22.31 -5.46 65.36
N MET A 673 -21.29 -5.91 66.06
CA MET A 673 -20.63 -5.15 67.13
C MET A 673 -19.11 -5.33 67.02
N THR A 674 -18.37 -4.25 67.20
CA THR A 674 -16.92 -4.26 67.19
C THR A 674 -16.35 -3.38 68.29
N ARG A 675 -15.11 -3.65 68.69
CA ARG A 675 -14.38 -2.83 69.64
C ARG A 675 -12.97 -2.55 69.14
N SER A 676 -12.60 -1.27 69.06
CA SER A 676 -11.29 -0.82 68.55
C SER A 676 -10.09 -1.33 69.34
N THR A 677 -10.28 -1.68 70.63
CA THR A 677 -9.21 -2.18 71.50
C THR A 677 -8.89 -3.66 71.30
N TYR A 678 -9.75 -4.44 70.66
CA TYR A 678 -9.49 -5.84 70.33
C TYR A 678 -9.02 -5.95 68.88
N VAL A 679 -7.70 -5.90 68.70
CA VAL A 679 -7.04 -6.04 67.39
C VAL A 679 -6.51 -7.46 67.22
N CYS A 680 -6.85 -8.11 66.11
CA CYS A 680 -6.37 -9.45 65.75
C CYS A 680 -5.13 -9.45 64.85
N GLY A 681 -4.60 -8.28 64.49
CA GLY A 681 -3.42 -8.10 63.64
C GLY A 681 -3.55 -6.88 62.72
N PRO A 682 -2.49 -6.55 61.95
CA PRO A 682 -2.54 -5.49 60.94
C PRO A 682 -3.62 -5.79 59.89
N GLY A 683 -4.50 -4.82 59.61
CA GLY A 683 -5.61 -5.01 58.66
C GLY A 683 -6.70 -5.98 59.14
N CYS A 684 -6.68 -6.39 60.42
CA CYS A 684 -7.63 -7.32 61.01
C CYS A 684 -8.50 -6.64 62.07
N ALA A 685 -9.80 -6.94 62.05
CA ALA A 685 -10.75 -6.51 63.08
C ALA A 685 -11.60 -7.67 63.58
N THR A 686 -11.90 -7.67 64.88
CA THR A 686 -12.86 -8.60 65.46
C THR A 686 -14.26 -7.99 65.43
N VAL A 687 -15.18 -8.68 64.76
CA VAL A 687 -16.60 -8.32 64.67
C VAL A 687 -17.42 -9.48 65.23
N THR A 688 -18.36 -9.15 66.09
CA THR A 688 -19.32 -10.10 66.63
C THR A 688 -20.70 -9.82 66.06
N ALA A 689 -21.50 -10.85 65.86
CA ALA A 689 -22.85 -10.72 65.30
C ALA A 689 -23.87 -11.43 66.18
N PHE A 690 -24.99 -10.78 66.46
CA PHE A 690 -26.13 -11.38 67.16
C PHE A 690 -27.34 -11.40 66.22
N GLU A 691 -27.74 -12.59 65.81
CA GLU A 691 -28.96 -12.86 65.04
C GLU A 691 -30.12 -13.04 66.01
N ALA A 692 -30.97 -12.01 66.12
CA ALA A 692 -32.14 -12.07 66.99
C ALA A 692 -33.29 -12.80 66.29
N SER A 693 -33.83 -13.81 66.96
CA SER A 693 -34.94 -14.63 66.45
C SER A 693 -35.73 -15.21 67.62
N ASP A 694 -37.05 -15.31 67.44
CA ASP A 694 -37.92 -16.04 68.37
C ASP A 694 -37.70 -17.56 68.35
N SER A 695 -37.11 -18.10 67.27
CA SER A 695 -37.01 -19.56 67.05
C SER A 695 -35.58 -20.09 66.90
N SER A 696 -34.66 -19.32 66.29
CA SER A 696 -33.28 -19.77 66.01
C SER A 696 -32.27 -18.62 66.21
N PRO A 697 -32.05 -18.14 67.44
CA PRO A 697 -31.11 -17.05 67.70
C PRO A 697 -29.66 -17.54 67.80
N TRP A 698 -28.73 -16.85 67.13
CA TRP A 698 -27.31 -17.23 67.03
C TRP A 698 -26.37 -16.07 67.36
N TYR A 699 -25.20 -16.43 67.89
CA TYR A 699 -24.13 -15.49 68.17
C TYR A 699 -22.84 -15.92 67.47
N TYR A 700 -22.16 -14.97 66.83
CA TYR A 700 -20.92 -15.20 66.08
C TYR A 700 -19.81 -14.30 66.61
N ALA A 701 -18.59 -14.82 66.60
CA ALA A 701 -17.38 -14.04 66.76
C ALA A 701 -16.45 -14.30 65.57
N CYS A 702 -16.15 -13.24 64.83
CA CYS A 702 -15.46 -13.32 63.56
C CYS A 702 -14.23 -12.41 63.53
N ASN A 703 -13.11 -12.95 63.04
CA ASN A 703 -11.91 -12.18 62.72
C ASN A 703 -11.89 -11.95 61.21
N ILE A 704 -12.05 -10.69 60.81
CA ILE A 704 -12.05 -10.27 59.41
C ILE A 704 -10.67 -9.67 59.13
N THR A 705 -9.97 -10.19 58.13
CA THR A 705 -8.63 -9.71 57.74
C THR A 705 -8.64 -9.24 56.29
N VAL A 706 -8.27 -7.98 56.07
CA VAL A 706 -7.96 -7.45 54.75
C VAL A 706 -6.44 -7.53 54.55
N GLY A 707 -6.02 -8.37 53.60
CA GLY A 707 -4.62 -8.70 53.38
C GLY A 707 -3.80 -7.59 52.69
N GLU A 708 -2.56 -7.92 52.36
CA GLU A 708 -1.69 -7.05 51.55
C GLU A 708 -2.03 -7.14 50.06
N VAL A 709 -1.63 -6.11 49.30
CA VAL A 709 -1.80 -6.10 47.84
C VAL A 709 -0.79 -7.05 47.20
N ALA A 710 -1.28 -8.09 46.54
CA ALA A 710 -0.46 -8.97 45.72
C ALA A 710 0.06 -8.21 44.49
N ASN A 711 1.31 -8.50 44.09
CA ASN A 711 1.99 -7.90 42.93
C ASN A 711 2.18 -6.36 43.00
N ALA A 712 2.15 -5.77 44.20
CA ALA A 712 2.53 -4.37 44.38
C ALA A 712 4.04 -4.16 44.20
N THR A 713 4.43 -3.43 43.16
CA THR A 713 5.82 -3.11 42.81
C THR A 713 6.31 -1.75 43.33
N ARG A 714 5.41 -0.88 43.80
CA ARG A 714 5.70 0.48 44.24
C ARG A 714 4.89 0.83 45.50
N PRO A 715 5.29 1.82 46.31
CA PRO A 715 4.54 2.25 47.48
C PRO A 715 3.09 2.66 47.16
N GLU A 716 2.88 3.35 46.04
CA GLU A 716 1.57 3.84 45.59
C GLU A 716 0.60 2.71 45.20
N HIS A 717 1.10 1.48 45.02
CA HIS A 717 0.28 0.30 44.72
C HIS A 717 -0.31 -0.35 45.98
N GLN A 718 0.12 0.06 47.18
CA GLN A 718 -0.32 -0.51 48.44
C GLN A 718 -1.64 0.11 48.91
N VAL A 719 -2.37 -0.62 49.75
CA VAL A 719 -3.51 -0.08 50.50
C VAL A 719 -3.03 0.24 51.91
N GLY A 720 -3.29 1.47 52.36
CA GLY A 720 -2.85 1.94 53.67
C GLY A 720 -3.45 1.13 54.82
N SER A 721 -2.71 1.05 55.93
CA SER A 721 -3.13 0.29 57.11
C SER A 721 -4.45 0.77 57.70
N ASN A 722 -4.72 2.08 57.63
CA ASN A 722 -5.97 2.69 58.10
C ASN A 722 -7.17 2.20 57.28
N LEU A 723 -7.09 2.21 55.95
CA LEU A 723 -8.16 1.75 55.07
C LEU A 723 -8.45 0.26 55.32
N LYS A 724 -7.42 -0.58 55.41
CA LYS A 724 -7.57 -2.02 55.71
C LYS A 724 -8.30 -2.26 57.05
N ALA A 725 -7.89 -1.54 58.11
CA ALA A 725 -8.52 -1.65 59.43
C ALA A 725 -9.98 -1.18 59.43
N LEU A 726 -10.27 -0.06 58.76
CA LEU A 726 -11.63 0.46 58.59
C LEU A 726 -12.50 -0.52 57.82
N ALA A 727 -12.01 -1.06 56.70
CA ALA A 727 -12.72 -2.04 55.88
C ALA A 727 -13.04 -3.34 56.64
N ALA A 728 -12.10 -3.85 57.44
CA ALA A 728 -12.30 -5.05 58.24
C ALA A 728 -13.39 -4.87 59.32
N ALA A 729 -13.47 -3.69 59.95
CA ALA A 729 -14.48 -3.41 60.98
C ALA A 729 -15.80 -2.86 60.42
N ALA A 730 -15.84 -2.49 59.14
CA ALA A 730 -16.80 -1.57 58.56
C ALA A 730 -18.27 -1.90 58.81
N ILE A 731 -18.65 -3.18 58.79
CA ILE A 731 -20.05 -3.61 58.96
C ILE A 731 -20.64 -3.19 60.30
N ALA A 732 -19.82 -2.99 61.33
CA ALA A 732 -20.24 -2.59 62.67
C ALA A 732 -19.97 -1.10 62.98
N LEU A 733 -19.38 -0.35 62.05
CA LEU A 733 -19.00 1.05 62.26
C LEU A 733 -20.18 2.01 62.00
N GLN A 734 -20.31 3.01 62.87
CA GLN A 734 -21.30 4.10 62.76
C GLN A 734 -20.65 5.47 62.57
N GLY A 735 -19.39 5.63 62.99
CA GLY A 735 -18.69 6.92 62.93
C GLY A 735 -18.94 7.86 64.11
N TYR A 736 -19.69 7.43 65.11
CA TYR A 736 -19.80 8.10 66.40
C TYR A 736 -19.97 7.04 67.50
N ALA A 737 -19.79 7.44 68.77
CA ALA A 737 -19.99 6.53 69.89
C ALA A 737 -21.46 6.08 69.90
N ALA A 738 -21.66 4.76 69.78
CA ALA A 738 -22.93 4.18 69.35
C ALA A 738 -24.08 4.29 70.38
N SER A 739 -23.81 4.65 71.64
CA SER A 739 -24.87 4.71 72.66
C SER A 739 -24.52 5.57 73.88
N SER A 740 -25.54 6.21 74.47
CA SER A 740 -25.49 6.81 75.82
C SER A 740 -25.40 5.76 76.95
N LEU A 741 -25.55 4.47 76.64
CA LEU A 741 -25.49 3.35 77.59
C LEU A 741 -24.06 2.82 77.81
N VAL A 742 -23.12 3.15 76.92
CA VAL A 742 -21.72 2.71 76.99
C VAL A 742 -20.84 3.94 76.84
N ASN A 743 -20.28 4.42 77.96
CA ASN A 743 -19.40 5.60 78.00
C ASN A 743 -18.00 5.27 77.46
N SER A 744 -17.92 4.75 76.24
CA SER A 744 -16.67 4.35 75.59
C SER A 744 -16.77 4.61 74.09
N THR A 745 -15.82 5.39 73.58
CA THR A 745 -15.61 5.62 72.15
C THR A 745 -15.09 4.39 71.41
N ASP A 746 -14.74 3.33 72.14
CA ASP A 746 -14.10 2.14 71.58
C ASP A 746 -15.10 1.13 71.04
N PHE A 747 -16.36 1.19 71.47
CA PHE A 747 -17.39 0.22 71.10
C PHE A 747 -18.35 0.83 70.06
N GLN A 748 -18.56 0.11 68.96
CA GLN A 748 -19.51 0.47 67.92
C GLN A 748 -20.35 -0.74 67.53
N TYR A 749 -21.56 -0.46 67.04
CA TYR A 749 -22.44 -1.50 66.55
C TYR A 749 -23.30 -0.97 65.41
N GLN A 750 -23.82 -1.86 64.57
CA GLN A 750 -24.80 -1.52 63.54
C GLN A 750 -25.84 -2.64 63.43
N MET A 751 -27.09 -2.26 63.19
CA MET A 751 -28.21 -3.19 63.10
C MET A 751 -28.73 -3.24 61.66
N TYR A 752 -28.98 -4.46 61.17
CA TYR A 752 -29.52 -4.72 59.85
C TYR A 752 -30.78 -5.58 59.96
N PRO A 753 -31.89 -5.21 59.30
CA PRO A 753 -33.08 -6.06 59.24
C PRO A 753 -32.77 -7.43 58.61
N ALA A 754 -33.42 -8.49 59.07
CA ALA A 754 -33.21 -9.86 58.55
C ALA A 754 -33.49 -9.97 57.04
N GLU A 755 -34.32 -9.11 56.48
CA GLU A 755 -34.64 -9.07 55.05
C GLU A 755 -33.54 -8.45 54.19
N SER A 756 -32.59 -7.73 54.81
CA SER A 756 -31.46 -7.10 54.09
C SER A 756 -30.34 -8.10 53.82
N VAL A 757 -29.59 -7.90 52.73
CA VAL A 757 -28.49 -8.80 52.30
C VAL A 757 -27.49 -9.09 53.42
N PHE A 758 -27.12 -8.07 54.19
CA PHE A 758 -26.15 -8.19 55.30
C PHE A 758 -26.80 -8.53 56.65
N GLY A 759 -28.12 -8.40 56.78
CA GLY A 759 -28.86 -8.78 57.98
C GLY A 759 -29.45 -10.19 57.94
N THR A 760 -29.51 -10.84 56.77
CA THR A 760 -30.11 -12.17 56.62
C THR A 760 -29.43 -13.22 57.50
N PRO A 761 -30.20 -13.89 58.40
CA PRO A 761 -29.69 -14.91 59.30
C PRO A 761 -28.96 -16.04 58.59
N LYS A 762 -27.89 -16.56 59.20
CA LYS A 762 -27.08 -17.68 58.70
C LYS A 762 -27.30 -18.98 59.47
N ASP A 763 -28.15 -18.98 60.50
CA ASP A 763 -28.59 -20.18 61.24
C ASP A 763 -27.42 -21.03 61.78
N GLY A 764 -26.39 -20.37 62.31
CA GLY A 764 -25.18 -21.00 62.85
C GLY A 764 -24.15 -21.43 61.81
N LYS A 765 -24.40 -21.22 60.51
CA LYS A 765 -23.46 -21.61 59.43
C LYS A 765 -22.33 -20.59 59.32
N THR A 766 -21.18 -20.92 59.90
CA THR A 766 -19.99 -20.05 59.91
C THR A 766 -19.52 -19.66 58.52
N TRP A 767 -19.43 -20.60 57.57
CA TRP A 767 -18.97 -20.32 56.20
C TRP A 767 -19.82 -19.28 55.46
N MET A 768 -21.14 -19.23 55.69
CA MET A 768 -22.01 -18.21 55.08
C MET A 768 -21.79 -16.83 55.70
N MET A 769 -21.52 -16.77 57.00
CA MET A 769 -21.16 -15.54 57.71
C MET A 769 -19.76 -15.06 57.28
N GLU A 770 -18.79 -15.97 57.17
CA GLU A 770 -17.43 -15.69 56.69
C GLU A 770 -17.44 -15.11 55.28
N GLY A 771 -18.17 -15.72 54.34
CA GLY A 771 -18.30 -15.21 52.97
C GLY A 771 -18.96 -13.83 52.91
N MET A 772 -20.02 -13.61 53.69
CA MET A 772 -20.74 -12.33 53.73
C MET A 772 -19.88 -11.20 54.31
N LEU A 773 -19.18 -11.44 55.42
CA LEU A 773 -18.28 -10.48 56.05
C LEU A 773 -17.06 -10.17 55.17
N SER A 774 -16.50 -11.19 54.52
CA SER A 774 -15.40 -11.02 53.55
C SER A 774 -15.85 -10.17 52.36
N ARG A 775 -17.07 -10.41 51.85
CA ARG A 775 -17.70 -9.63 50.78
C ARG A 775 -17.96 -8.18 51.18
N PHE A 776 -18.43 -7.94 52.40
CA PHE A 776 -18.64 -6.58 52.91
C PHE A 776 -17.31 -5.81 52.97
N ALA A 777 -16.29 -6.40 53.59
CA ALA A 777 -14.98 -5.78 53.75
C ALA A 777 -14.29 -5.50 52.41
N ILE A 778 -14.32 -6.44 51.45
CA ILE A 778 -13.75 -6.18 50.12
C ILE A 778 -14.58 -5.14 49.35
N GLY A 779 -15.90 -5.09 49.56
CA GLY A 779 -16.79 -4.09 48.99
C GLY A 779 -16.41 -2.68 49.41
N VAL A 780 -15.97 -2.47 50.66
CA VAL A 780 -15.42 -1.19 51.12
C VAL A 780 -14.18 -0.80 50.32
N VAL A 781 -13.24 -1.74 50.13
CA VAL A 781 -12.00 -1.50 49.38
C VAL A 781 -12.30 -1.19 47.91
N ALA A 782 -13.20 -1.94 47.30
CA ALA A 782 -13.59 -1.79 45.90
C ALA A 782 -14.27 -0.43 45.65
N VAL A 783 -15.25 -0.06 46.48
CA VAL A 783 -15.94 1.24 46.35
C VAL A 783 -15.03 2.40 46.70
N ALA A 784 -14.08 2.23 47.63
CA ALA A 784 -13.05 3.24 47.91
C ALA A 784 -12.14 3.47 46.69
N ALA A 785 -11.73 2.41 45.99
CA ALA A 785 -10.94 2.52 44.78
C ALA A 785 -11.68 3.28 43.65
N GLU A 786 -13.00 3.12 43.54
CA GLU A 786 -13.81 3.86 42.56
C GLU A 786 -14.13 5.31 42.98
N SER A 787 -13.98 5.64 44.27
CA SER A 787 -14.45 6.91 44.84
C SER A 787 -13.34 7.89 45.23
N ASN A 788 -12.18 7.37 45.64
CA ASN A 788 -11.02 8.17 46.05
C ASN A 788 -10.45 8.95 44.85
N GLU A 789 -9.70 10.03 45.13
CA GLU A 789 -9.03 10.79 44.08
C GLU A 789 -7.95 9.94 43.41
N GLU A 790 -7.87 10.07 42.08
CA GLU A 790 -6.82 9.41 41.31
C GLU A 790 -5.50 10.20 41.41
N GLN A 791 -4.40 9.46 41.54
CA GLN A 791 -3.04 9.96 41.45
C GLN A 791 -2.35 9.44 40.19
N VAL A 792 -1.48 10.28 39.61
CA VAL A 792 -0.77 9.96 38.37
C VAL A 792 0.58 9.34 38.68
N VAL A 793 0.83 8.16 38.14
CA VAL A 793 2.11 7.46 38.26
C VAL A 793 2.65 7.04 36.89
N GLU A 794 3.97 6.93 36.79
CA GLU A 794 4.62 6.42 35.59
C GLU A 794 4.42 4.89 35.49
N GLY A 795 3.96 4.40 34.34
CA GLY A 795 3.64 2.99 34.15
C GLY A 795 3.45 2.58 32.69
N MET A 796 2.60 1.59 32.49
CA MET A 796 2.25 1.07 31.17
C MET A 796 0.82 1.48 30.81
N MET A 797 0.71 2.61 30.14
CA MET A 797 -0.55 3.22 29.75
C MET A 797 -1.37 2.34 28.79
N PRO A 798 -2.65 2.05 29.10
CA PRO A 798 -3.52 1.27 28.24
C PRO A 798 -4.08 2.11 27.08
N MET A 799 -3.95 1.60 25.86
CA MET A 799 -4.43 2.24 24.63
C MET A 799 -5.37 1.30 23.87
N LYS A 800 -6.37 1.87 23.17
CA LYS A 800 -7.27 1.10 22.31
C LYS A 800 -6.49 0.53 21.12
N GLY A 801 -6.38 -0.79 21.07
CA GLY A 801 -5.83 -1.50 19.92
C GLY A 801 -6.91 -1.85 18.88
N THR A 802 -6.53 -2.60 17.85
CA THR A 802 -7.46 -3.09 16.84
C THR A 802 -7.44 -4.62 16.78
N LYS A 803 -8.58 -5.26 16.50
CA LYS A 803 -8.69 -6.71 16.27
C LYS A 803 -9.22 -6.97 14.87
N LEU A 804 -8.83 -8.10 14.29
CA LEU A 804 -9.39 -8.55 13.02
C LEU A 804 -10.62 -9.42 13.33
N SER A 805 -11.79 -8.95 12.91
CA SER A 805 -13.06 -9.67 13.01
C SER A 805 -13.37 -10.30 11.65
N VAL A 806 -13.53 -11.62 11.61
CA VAL A 806 -13.91 -12.33 10.38
C VAL A 806 -15.34 -12.80 10.54
N SER A 807 -16.25 -12.10 9.87
CA SER A 807 -17.70 -12.30 10.04
C SER A 807 -18.24 -13.49 9.24
N HIS A 808 -17.62 -13.82 8.10
CA HIS A 808 -18.18 -14.81 7.16
C HIS A 808 -17.13 -15.78 6.57
N TRP A 809 -16.58 -16.68 7.38
CA TRP A 809 -15.65 -17.72 6.92
C TRP A 809 -16.20 -18.57 5.76
N ASN A 810 -17.49 -18.95 5.83
CA ASN A 810 -18.14 -19.77 4.81
C ASN A 810 -18.12 -19.10 3.42
N LEU A 811 -18.29 -17.78 3.35
CA LEU A 811 -18.23 -17.04 2.08
C LEU A 811 -16.82 -16.98 1.52
N ILE A 812 -15.81 -16.78 2.39
CA ILE A 812 -14.39 -16.80 1.98
C ILE A 812 -14.04 -18.17 1.39
N HIS A 813 -14.44 -19.26 2.05
CA HIS A 813 -14.25 -20.62 1.53
C HIS A 813 -14.94 -20.83 0.19
N MET A 814 -16.20 -20.41 0.06
CA MET A 814 -16.96 -20.56 -1.17
C MET A 814 -16.29 -19.80 -2.34
N ILE A 815 -15.95 -18.52 -2.16
CA ILE A 815 -15.41 -17.67 -3.24
C ILE A 815 -14.07 -18.19 -3.73
N LEU A 816 -13.14 -18.50 -2.82
CA LEU A 816 -11.78 -18.93 -3.17
C LEU A 816 -11.78 -20.31 -3.85
N THR A 817 -12.56 -21.26 -3.33
CA THR A 817 -12.66 -22.61 -3.93
C THR A 817 -13.36 -22.59 -5.28
N LEU A 818 -14.45 -21.83 -5.42
CA LEU A 818 -15.17 -21.66 -6.68
C LEU A 818 -14.29 -21.02 -7.75
N THR A 819 -13.50 -20.00 -7.37
CA THR A 819 -12.56 -19.33 -8.29
C THR A 819 -11.52 -20.32 -8.82
N ALA A 820 -10.87 -21.08 -7.95
CA ALA A 820 -9.87 -22.06 -8.35
C ALA A 820 -10.46 -23.19 -9.22
N ALA A 821 -11.64 -23.70 -8.84
CA ALA A 821 -12.31 -24.77 -9.58
C ALA A 821 -12.77 -24.32 -10.97
N LEU A 822 -13.40 -23.15 -11.07
CA LEU A 822 -13.89 -22.59 -12.33
C LEU A 822 -12.74 -22.24 -13.27
N GLN A 823 -11.65 -21.67 -12.76
CA GLN A 823 -10.46 -21.36 -13.56
C GLN A 823 -9.86 -22.64 -14.17
N LEU A 824 -9.74 -23.72 -13.39
CA LEU A 824 -9.22 -25.00 -13.88
C LEU A 824 -10.15 -25.62 -14.92
N ALA A 825 -11.45 -25.69 -14.63
CA ALA A 825 -12.45 -26.27 -15.53
C ALA A 825 -12.49 -25.54 -16.88
N LEU A 826 -12.53 -24.21 -16.87
CA LEU A 826 -12.50 -23.39 -18.08
C LEU A 826 -11.17 -23.53 -18.83
N GLY A 827 -10.05 -23.60 -18.12
CA GLY A 827 -8.72 -23.79 -18.71
C GLY A 827 -8.58 -25.11 -19.45
N ILE A 828 -9.05 -26.20 -18.83
CA ILE A 828 -9.08 -27.53 -19.46
C ILE A 828 -10.00 -27.52 -20.68
N ALA A 829 -11.21 -26.96 -20.56
CA ALA A 829 -12.14 -26.86 -21.68
C ALA A 829 -11.56 -26.06 -22.86
N ALA A 830 -10.95 -24.90 -22.58
CA ALA A 830 -10.31 -24.07 -23.59
C ALA A 830 -9.16 -24.80 -24.30
N ALA A 831 -8.31 -25.50 -23.54
CA ALA A 831 -7.22 -26.31 -24.09
C ALA A 831 -7.72 -27.45 -24.99
N LEU A 832 -8.78 -28.16 -24.57
CA LEU A 832 -9.37 -29.25 -25.36
C LEU A 832 -9.98 -28.75 -26.68
N VAL A 833 -10.60 -27.57 -26.67
CA VAL A 833 -11.18 -26.94 -27.86
C VAL A 833 -10.09 -26.40 -28.79
N ALA A 834 -9.10 -25.68 -28.24
CA ALA A 834 -7.99 -25.11 -29.00
C ALA A 834 -7.19 -26.21 -29.72
N ASN A 835 -6.96 -27.37 -29.08
CA ASN A 835 -6.23 -28.49 -29.65
C ASN A 835 -6.93 -29.19 -30.85
N ARG A 836 -8.14 -28.77 -31.25
CA ARG A 836 -8.77 -29.24 -32.49
C ARG A 836 -8.06 -28.69 -33.74
N VAL A 837 -7.39 -27.56 -33.62
CA VAL A 837 -6.66 -26.87 -34.70
C VAL A 837 -5.21 -26.71 -34.30
N VAL A 838 -4.29 -26.66 -35.25
CA VAL A 838 -2.89 -26.33 -34.94
C VAL A 838 -2.80 -24.84 -34.60
N VAL A 839 -2.33 -24.53 -33.39
CA VAL A 839 -2.19 -23.16 -32.87
C VAL A 839 -0.73 -22.74 -32.98
N PRO A 840 -0.41 -21.58 -33.60
CA PRO A 840 0.96 -21.08 -33.68
C PRO A 840 1.56 -20.91 -32.28
N ASP A 841 2.90 -20.95 -32.19
CA ASP A 841 3.56 -20.46 -30.99
C ASP A 841 3.28 -18.96 -30.84
N GLY A 842 3.10 -18.52 -29.59
CA GLY A 842 2.44 -17.25 -29.30
C GLY A 842 3.41 -16.08 -29.39
N GLY A 843 3.75 -15.65 -30.61
CA GLY A 843 4.60 -14.49 -30.90
C GLY A 843 4.01 -13.56 -31.95
N ALA A 844 4.38 -12.27 -31.90
CA ALA A 844 3.96 -11.27 -32.89
C ALA A 844 4.43 -11.62 -34.31
N VAL A 845 5.63 -12.20 -34.42
CA VAL A 845 6.24 -12.62 -35.69
C VAL A 845 5.52 -13.83 -36.29
N GLU A 846 5.19 -14.83 -35.48
CA GLU A 846 4.47 -16.03 -35.91
C GLU A 846 3.04 -15.69 -36.36
N MET A 847 2.38 -14.77 -35.64
CA MET A 847 1.12 -14.18 -36.08
C MET A 847 1.26 -13.45 -37.42
N ALA A 848 2.28 -12.61 -37.59
CA ALA A 848 2.52 -11.90 -38.85
C ALA A 848 2.78 -12.86 -40.02
N GLN A 849 3.48 -13.98 -39.78
CA GLN A 849 3.74 -15.02 -40.78
C GLN A 849 2.46 -15.75 -41.23
N VAL A 850 1.55 -16.07 -40.30
CA VAL A 850 0.22 -16.64 -40.65
C VAL A 850 -0.62 -15.64 -41.47
N MET A 851 -0.46 -14.34 -41.18
CA MET A 851 -1.19 -13.25 -41.85
C MET A 851 -0.52 -12.78 -43.15
N ARG A 852 0.63 -13.36 -43.54
CA ARG A 852 1.47 -12.93 -44.67
C ARG A 852 0.69 -12.88 -45.99
N THR A 853 -0.10 -13.90 -46.28
CA THR A 853 -0.95 -13.98 -47.48
C THR A 853 -1.99 -12.85 -47.52
N MET A 854 -2.53 -12.47 -46.36
CA MET A 854 -3.48 -11.37 -46.22
C MET A 854 -2.79 -10.01 -46.40
N ALA A 855 -1.61 -9.81 -45.80
CA ALA A 855 -0.86 -8.56 -45.88
C ALA A 855 -0.30 -8.28 -47.29
N ILE A 856 0.20 -9.30 -47.99
CA ILE A 856 0.71 -9.16 -49.36
C ILE A 856 -0.42 -8.74 -50.31
N ARG A 857 -1.61 -9.34 -50.17
CA ARG A 857 -2.73 -9.06 -51.08
C ARG A 857 -3.37 -7.69 -50.87
N ASP A 858 -3.35 -7.18 -49.64
CA ASP A 858 -3.77 -5.83 -49.30
C ASP A 858 -2.89 -4.78 -50.00
N ARG A 859 -1.55 -4.95 -49.92
CA ARG A 859 -0.59 -4.08 -50.62
C ARG A 859 -0.76 -4.11 -52.14
N THR A 860 -1.04 -5.27 -52.73
CA THR A 860 -1.29 -5.38 -54.18
C THR A 860 -2.62 -4.77 -54.63
N ALA A 861 -3.61 -4.66 -53.76
CA ALA A 861 -4.88 -4.01 -54.07
C ALA A 861 -4.76 -2.48 -54.04
N GLU A 862 -3.94 -1.91 -53.15
CA GLU A 862 -3.64 -0.48 -53.09
C GLU A 862 -2.78 -0.01 -54.29
N THR A 863 -1.75 -0.78 -54.66
CA THR A 863 -0.89 -0.45 -55.82
C THR A 863 -1.62 -0.56 -57.17
N ALA A 864 -2.62 -1.43 -57.30
CA ALA A 864 -3.45 -1.48 -58.50
C ALA A 864 -4.42 -0.29 -58.61
N GLY A 865 -4.76 0.37 -57.49
CA GLY A 865 -5.56 1.59 -57.47
C GLY A 865 -4.79 2.84 -57.89
N GLU A 866 -3.50 2.93 -57.54
CA GLU A 866 -2.65 4.09 -57.88
C GLU A 866 -2.07 4.04 -59.31
N ALA A 867 -1.89 2.84 -59.88
CA ALA A 867 -1.44 2.69 -61.28
C ALA A 867 -2.52 3.07 -62.32
N GLY A 868 -3.77 3.29 -61.89
CA GLY A 868 -4.90 3.64 -62.77
C GLY A 868 -5.07 5.13 -63.07
N GLU A 869 -4.32 6.02 -62.43
CA GLU A 869 -4.55 7.49 -62.56
C GLU A 869 -3.57 8.21 -63.51
N LYS A 870 -2.64 7.50 -64.14
CA LYS A 870 -1.73 8.05 -65.16
C LYS A 870 -1.62 7.15 -66.39
N GLY A 871 -2.66 7.12 -67.21
CA GLY A 871 -2.65 6.46 -68.52
C GLY A 871 -3.93 6.73 -69.31
N LEU A 872 -3.78 7.19 -70.55
CA LEU A 872 -4.81 7.67 -71.47
C LEU A 872 -6.11 6.83 -71.56
N ALA A 873 -7.20 7.56 -71.80
CA ALA A 873 -8.52 7.06 -72.14
C ALA A 873 -8.54 6.16 -73.39
N ALA A 874 -9.08 4.94 -73.26
CA ALA A 874 -9.98 4.26 -74.21
C ALA A 874 -10.36 2.86 -73.68
N GLY A 875 -11.67 2.54 -73.64
CA GLY A 875 -12.16 1.14 -73.55
C GLY A 875 -13.03 0.83 -72.33
N ALA A 876 -14.28 0.45 -72.60
CA ALA A 876 -15.30 0.09 -71.63
C ALA A 876 -14.98 -1.18 -70.79
N GLY A 877 -15.47 -1.22 -69.55
CA GLY A 877 -15.53 -2.44 -68.74
C GLY A 877 -16.07 -2.19 -67.32
N ALA A 878 -17.35 -2.48 -67.10
CA ALA A 878 -17.99 -2.42 -65.79
C ALA A 878 -17.39 -3.47 -64.83
N GLY A 879 -16.79 -3.02 -63.72
CA GLY A 879 -16.33 -3.88 -62.63
C GLY A 879 -16.69 -3.26 -61.28
N GLY A 880 -17.77 -3.74 -60.65
CA GLY A 880 -18.13 -3.34 -59.29
C GLY A 880 -17.13 -3.84 -58.23
N PRO A 881 -17.13 -3.28 -57.01
CA PRO A 881 -16.12 -3.55 -55.99
C PRO A 881 -16.13 -5.02 -55.55
N VAL A 882 -14.97 -5.67 -55.64
CA VAL A 882 -14.74 -7.06 -55.21
C VAL A 882 -14.62 -7.09 -53.69
N THR A 883 -15.41 -7.93 -53.00
CA THR A 883 -15.29 -8.12 -51.55
C THR A 883 -14.54 -9.40 -51.22
N SER A 884 -13.47 -9.30 -50.42
CA SER A 884 -12.63 -10.43 -50.00
C SER A 884 -12.96 -10.89 -48.57
N LEU A 885 -13.11 -12.21 -48.39
CA LEU A 885 -13.31 -12.86 -47.09
C LEU A 885 -12.18 -13.86 -46.81
N TRP A 886 -11.84 -14.04 -45.54
CA TRP A 886 -10.65 -14.75 -45.08
C TRP A 886 -10.98 -15.83 -44.04
N ILE A 887 -10.31 -16.98 -44.10
CA ILE A 887 -10.43 -18.08 -43.13
C ILE A 887 -9.04 -18.61 -42.73
N TYR A 888 -8.88 -19.04 -41.48
CA TYR A 888 -7.65 -19.67 -41.01
C TYR A 888 -7.60 -21.17 -41.38
N ARG A 889 -6.48 -21.64 -41.92
CA ARG A 889 -6.27 -23.05 -42.30
C ARG A 889 -4.98 -23.61 -41.74
N ASP A 890 -5.04 -24.87 -41.29
CA ASP A 890 -3.90 -25.71 -40.92
C ASP A 890 -3.78 -26.90 -41.87
N ARG A 891 -3.14 -26.72 -43.04
CA ARG A 891 -2.99 -27.79 -44.04
C ARG A 891 -1.76 -28.64 -43.73
N MET A 892 -1.89 -29.96 -43.80
CA MET A 892 -0.76 -30.86 -43.61
C MET A 892 0.15 -30.81 -44.84
N SER A 893 1.46 -30.61 -44.64
CA SER A 893 2.45 -30.63 -45.71
C SER A 893 2.82 -32.07 -46.08
N SER A 894 3.51 -32.24 -47.22
CA SER A 894 3.99 -33.53 -47.72
C SER A 894 4.96 -34.26 -46.78
N GLN A 895 5.54 -33.55 -45.80
CA GLN A 895 6.35 -34.12 -44.72
C GLN A 895 5.47 -34.51 -43.51
N GLU A 896 5.56 -35.75 -43.05
CA GLU A 896 4.76 -36.25 -41.92
C GLU A 896 4.89 -35.35 -40.67
N GLY A 897 3.75 -34.87 -40.17
CA GLY A 897 3.64 -34.14 -38.90
C GLY A 897 3.90 -32.62 -38.97
N LEU A 898 4.18 -32.05 -40.14
CA LEU A 898 4.38 -30.60 -40.34
C LEU A 898 3.15 -29.96 -41.01
N TYR A 899 2.61 -28.88 -40.43
CA TYR A 899 1.45 -28.16 -40.93
C TYR A 899 1.84 -26.77 -41.45
N ASP A 900 1.22 -26.34 -42.56
CA ASP A 900 1.30 -24.99 -43.09
C ASP A 900 0.11 -24.16 -42.58
N LEU A 901 0.41 -23.15 -41.76
CA LEU A 901 -0.58 -22.26 -41.15
C LEU A 901 -0.69 -20.96 -41.95
N HIS A 902 -1.83 -20.70 -42.60
CA HIS A 902 -2.03 -19.50 -43.40
C HIS A 902 -3.49 -19.01 -43.39
N MET A 903 -3.70 -17.77 -43.83
CA MET A 903 -5.02 -17.22 -44.14
C MET A 903 -5.38 -17.44 -45.61
N GLU A 904 -6.53 -18.06 -45.86
CA GLU A 904 -7.06 -18.37 -47.20
C GLU A 904 -8.14 -17.34 -47.60
N GLU A 905 -8.03 -16.77 -48.81
CA GLU A 905 -8.96 -15.76 -49.36
C GLU A 905 -10.06 -16.41 -50.22
N GLN A 906 -11.29 -15.90 -50.10
CA GLN A 906 -12.39 -16.14 -51.03
C GLN A 906 -12.95 -14.80 -51.53
N ARG A 907 -13.02 -14.62 -52.86
CA ARG A 907 -13.50 -13.39 -53.52
C ARG A 907 -14.95 -13.53 -53.98
N PHE A 908 -15.73 -12.46 -53.81
CA PHE A 908 -17.12 -12.39 -54.29
C PHE A 908 -17.29 -11.20 -55.25
N HIS A 909 -17.85 -11.47 -56.43
CA HIS A 909 -18.29 -10.46 -57.41
C HIS A 909 -19.79 -10.20 -57.26
N ALA A 910 -20.18 -8.92 -57.16
CA ALA A 910 -21.57 -8.53 -56.97
C ALA A 910 -22.30 -8.33 -58.32
N ARG A 911 -22.78 -9.42 -58.94
CA ARG A 911 -24.13 -9.57 -59.58
C ARG A 911 -24.19 -10.80 -60.49
N ALA A 912 -25.00 -11.78 -60.08
CA ALA A 912 -26.06 -12.38 -60.89
C ALA A 912 -27.01 -13.05 -59.88
N GLU A 913 -28.27 -12.63 -59.90
CA GLU A 913 -29.36 -13.43 -59.32
C GLU A 913 -29.50 -14.75 -60.10
N ASP A 914 -30.05 -15.75 -59.41
CA ASP A 914 -30.34 -17.12 -59.82
C ASP A 914 -29.21 -18.17 -59.82
N GLY A 915 -29.43 -19.22 -58.99
CA GLY A 915 -28.88 -20.55 -59.22
C GLY A 915 -28.02 -21.17 -58.12
N MET A 916 -28.67 -21.96 -57.25
CA MET A 916 -28.19 -23.24 -56.68
C MET A 916 -26.79 -23.28 -56.01
N ILE A 917 -26.81 -23.38 -54.68
CA ILE A 917 -25.68 -23.81 -53.84
C ILE A 917 -25.50 -25.33 -54.00
N GLU A 918 -24.50 -25.78 -54.74
CA GLU A 918 -23.99 -27.16 -54.64
C GLU A 918 -22.90 -27.23 -53.56
N MET A 919 -23.20 -27.92 -52.46
CA MET A 919 -22.23 -28.31 -51.44
C MET A 919 -21.33 -29.41 -51.98
N ASN A 920 -20.09 -29.08 -52.36
CA ASN A 920 -19.09 -30.11 -52.62
C ASN A 920 -18.39 -30.50 -51.31
N HIS A 921 -18.81 -31.63 -50.73
CA HIS A 921 -18.13 -32.31 -49.64
C HIS A 921 -16.98 -33.13 -50.22
N GLN A 922 -15.74 -32.64 -50.09
CA GLN A 922 -14.57 -33.52 -50.16
C GLN A 922 -13.64 -33.26 -48.98
N ARG A 923 -13.64 -34.23 -48.08
CA ARG A 923 -12.71 -34.44 -46.98
C ARG A 923 -11.88 -35.67 -47.38
N PRO A 924 -10.54 -35.63 -47.40
CA PRO A 924 -9.77 -36.85 -47.63
C PRO A 924 -9.83 -37.74 -46.39
N ASP A 925 -10.22 -38.99 -46.60
CA ASP A 925 -10.13 -40.08 -45.64
C ASP A 925 -8.69 -40.26 -45.16
N THR A 926 -8.52 -40.40 -43.84
CA THR A 926 -7.33 -41.02 -43.25
C THR A 926 -7.79 -42.33 -42.63
N GLY A 927 -7.28 -43.42 -43.19
CA GLY A 927 -7.71 -44.78 -42.91
C GLY A 927 -7.56 -45.19 -41.45
N ARG A 928 -8.56 -45.94 -40.98
CA ARG A 928 -8.44 -46.79 -39.80
C ARG A 928 -9.02 -48.15 -40.14
N ILE A 929 -8.12 -49.12 -40.23
CA ILE A 929 -8.38 -50.55 -40.42
C ILE A 929 -9.30 -51.03 -39.30
N SER A 930 -10.48 -51.54 -39.65
CA SER A 930 -11.32 -52.35 -38.76
C SER A 930 -11.03 -53.84 -39.01
N ARG A 931 -10.73 -54.55 -37.93
CA ARG A 931 -10.57 -56.00 -37.89
C ARG A 931 -11.97 -56.62 -37.76
N ALA A 932 -12.26 -57.59 -38.61
CA ALA A 932 -13.50 -58.36 -38.62
C ALA A 932 -13.71 -59.17 -37.33
N SER A 933 -14.97 -59.29 -36.90
CA SER A 933 -15.42 -60.32 -35.97
C SER A 933 -15.98 -61.51 -36.74
N THR A 934 -15.59 -62.73 -36.36
CA THR A 934 -16.48 -63.90 -36.42
C THR A 934 -16.08 -64.99 -35.42
N ALA A 935 -17.02 -65.28 -34.51
CA ALA A 935 -17.48 -66.57 -33.98
C ALA A 935 -16.54 -67.55 -33.23
N ALA A 936 -16.88 -67.78 -31.94
CA ALA A 936 -17.16 -69.09 -31.33
C ALA A 936 -17.78 -68.84 -29.93
N LYS A 937 -19.04 -69.22 -29.64
CA LYS A 937 -19.47 -70.51 -29.03
C LYS A 937 -18.63 -70.94 -27.82
N THR A 938 -19.05 -70.58 -26.61
CA THR A 938 -19.65 -71.46 -25.57
C THR A 938 -19.99 -70.62 -24.34
#